data_AF-A0A8C5F4T3-F1
#
_entry.id   AF-A0A8C5F4T3-F1
#
_cell.length_a   1.000
_cell.length_b   1.000
_cell.length_c   1.000
_cell.angle_alpha   90.00
_cell.angle_beta   90.00
_cell.angle_gamma   90.00
#
_symmetry.space_group_name_H-M   'P 1'
#
loop_
_entity.id
_entity.type
_entity.pdbx_description
1 polymer ?
#
loop_
_entity_poly.entity_id
_entity_poly.type
_entity_poly.pdbx_seq_one_letter_code
_entity_poly.pdbx_strand_id
1 'polypeptide(L)'
;MDEMEEELKCPVCGSFFREPIILPCTHNLCLACARNILVQTPDAESPQSSRASGSGVSDYDYLDLDKMSLYSEADSGYGSYGGFVSAPTTPCQKSPNGVRVFPPTVPQPPAPQQHHLLQLQPGSQPPIPRNSCLTCPQCHRSLVLDERGLRGFARNRVLEGVVDRYQQGRAAALKCQLCEKSPKEATVMCEQCDVFYCDACRLRCHPPRGPLAKHRLVPPAQGCISRRASPRKTSTCTEHELENMSMYCVQCKMPVCYQCLEEGKHGTHEVKALGAMWKLHKGQLSQALTGLSDRASEAKEFLVQLKNMVQHIQENGVEFEACLVAQCDALIDALNRRKAQLLSRVNKEHEHKLKVVRDQISHCTVKLRQTTGLMEYCLEVIKENDPSGFLQISDALIRRVHVTEGQWGKGTLTPRMSSDFDLTLDSGPLLSTIHQLDFVQMKGMLPMPHPLVTPDLHSVPAPPMLQLEECCTQNNSATLSWKQPPLSTIAVEGYILELDDGNGGQFREVYVGNETICTVDGLHYHSTYKSRVKAFNASGLGQYSKTLLLQTSETGLPPCDMESVAWFTFDPASAHPDILFSNDNLTVTCNSYDDRVVLGGSAFSRGVHYWEMTVDRYDNHPDPAFGVARGDVLKDVMLGKDDKAWAMYVDNNRSWFMHNNSHTNRTDGGIAKGATIGVLLDFTCGLLIFLINDEQQGPVALEGLEGPYYPAISLNRNVQVTLHTGLPIPDFYTPGEADPNGSEC
;
A
#
# COMPACT_ATOMS: atom_id res chain seq x y z
N MET A 1 -13.53 41.17 34.13
CA MET A 1 -13.33 42.62 33.92
C MET A 1 -12.08 42.87 33.10
N ASP A 2 -11.09 41.97 33.16
CA ASP A 2 -9.81 42.09 32.44
C ASP A 2 -9.93 41.94 30.91
N GLU A 3 -10.93 41.21 30.39
CA GLU A 3 -11.15 41.07 28.93
C GLU A 3 -11.54 42.40 28.24
N MET A 4 -12.19 43.33 28.95
CA MET A 4 -12.51 44.66 28.43
C MET A 4 -11.26 45.57 28.37
N GLU A 5 -10.22 45.25 29.13
CA GLU A 5 -9.03 46.09 29.26
C GLU A 5 -8.26 46.19 27.95
N GLU A 6 -8.18 45.08 27.20
CA GLU A 6 -7.49 45.03 25.91
C GLU A 6 -8.14 45.95 24.87
N GLU A 7 -9.48 46.07 24.90
CA GLU A 7 -10.22 46.99 24.03
C GLU A 7 -10.02 48.48 24.39
N LEU A 8 -9.51 48.77 25.59
CA LEU A 8 -9.29 50.13 26.09
C LEU A 8 -7.82 50.57 26.00
N LYS A 9 -6.92 49.69 25.55
CA LYS A 9 -5.49 49.97 25.38
C LYS A 9 -5.18 50.35 23.94
N CYS A 10 -4.27 51.31 23.79
CA CYS A 10 -3.73 51.65 22.49
C CYS A 10 -2.71 50.58 22.05
N PRO A 11 -2.86 50.01 20.83
CA PRO A 11 -1.97 48.94 20.34
C PRO A 11 -0.51 49.38 20.12
N VAL A 12 -0.23 50.69 20.15
CA VAL A 12 1.12 51.24 19.94
C VAL A 12 1.87 51.48 21.25
N CYS A 13 1.20 52.01 22.29
CA CYS A 13 1.84 52.30 23.57
C CYS A 13 1.48 51.34 24.70
N GLY A 14 0.58 50.39 24.47
CA GLY A 14 0.09 49.41 25.46
C GLY A 14 -0.67 50.03 26.65
N SER A 15 -0.84 51.35 26.65
CA SER A 15 -1.49 52.12 27.72
C SER A 15 -2.92 52.47 27.32
N PHE A 16 -3.76 52.81 28.30
CA PHE A 16 -5.11 53.30 28.04
C PHE A 16 -5.12 54.51 27.08
N PHE A 17 -6.13 54.55 26.20
CA PHE A 17 -6.24 55.62 25.20
C PHE A 17 -6.22 57.02 25.83
N ARG A 18 -5.39 57.92 25.25
CA ARG A 18 -5.32 59.36 25.57
C ARG A 18 -5.48 60.15 24.29
N GLU A 19 -6.45 61.07 24.26
CA GLU A 19 -6.87 61.77 23.04
C GLU A 19 -6.98 60.83 21.81
N PRO A 20 -7.82 59.78 21.86
CA PRO A 20 -7.93 58.82 20.75
C PRO A 20 -8.51 59.46 19.50
N ILE A 21 -7.95 59.13 18.34
CA ILE A 21 -8.49 59.43 17.01
C ILE A 21 -9.11 58.16 16.41
N ILE A 22 -10.18 58.32 15.63
CA ILE A 22 -10.86 57.25 14.89
C ILE A 22 -10.30 57.20 13.47
N LEU A 23 -9.72 56.07 13.07
CA LEU A 23 -9.27 55.84 11.71
C LEU A 23 -10.44 55.46 10.79
N PRO A 24 -10.34 55.63 9.47
CA PRO A 24 -11.36 55.19 8.51
C PRO A 24 -11.62 53.67 8.53
N CYS A 25 -10.68 52.88 9.06
CA CYS A 25 -10.87 51.45 9.33
C CYS A 25 -11.57 51.17 10.67
N THR A 26 -12.12 52.18 11.35
CA THR A 26 -12.84 52.14 12.64
C THR A 26 -12.01 51.82 13.89
N HIS A 27 -10.73 51.49 13.72
CA HIS A 27 -9.79 51.33 14.83
C HIS A 27 -9.35 52.67 15.43
N ASN A 28 -8.88 52.63 16.69
CA ASN A 28 -8.52 53.81 17.46
C ASN A 28 -7.01 53.87 17.72
N LEU A 29 -6.43 55.07 17.72
CA LEU A 29 -5.04 55.32 18.12
C LEU A 29 -4.96 56.58 18.98
N CYS A 30 -4.06 56.62 19.97
CA CYS A 30 -3.75 57.89 20.64
C CYS A 30 -3.17 58.88 19.62
N LEU A 31 -3.58 60.15 19.67
CA LEU A 31 -3.07 61.18 18.76
C LEU A 31 -1.54 61.26 18.75
N ALA A 32 -0.90 61.11 19.92
CA ALA A 32 0.56 61.06 20.04
C ALA A 32 1.17 59.82 19.38
N CYS A 33 0.54 58.65 19.53
CA CYS A 33 0.99 57.42 18.87
C CYS A 33 0.86 57.51 17.35
N ALA A 34 -0.25 58.04 16.85
CA ALA A 34 -0.46 58.24 15.42
C ALA A 34 0.55 59.21 14.80
N ARG A 35 1.01 60.23 15.54
CA ARG A 35 2.11 61.12 15.12
C ARG A 35 3.44 60.38 15.00
N ASN A 36 3.71 59.44 15.92
CA ASN A 36 4.98 58.72 15.97
C ASN A 36 5.11 57.65 14.88
N ILE A 37 3.99 57.09 14.39
CA ILE A 37 3.99 56.07 13.33
C ILE A 37 3.65 56.65 11.95
N LEU A 38 3.66 57.98 11.81
CA LEU A 38 3.41 58.66 10.55
C LEU A 38 4.66 58.57 9.66
N VAL A 39 4.50 58.08 8.43
CA VAL A 39 5.59 57.98 7.46
C VAL A 39 5.43 59.07 6.41
N GLN A 40 6.52 59.81 6.14
CA GLN A 40 6.60 60.78 5.05
C GLN A 40 7.23 60.11 3.83
N THR A 41 6.56 60.15 2.68
CA THR A 41 7.16 59.73 1.41
C THR A 41 7.79 60.95 0.72
N PRO A 42 9.05 60.90 0.26
CA PRO A 42 9.63 61.98 -0.55
C PRO A 42 8.89 62.14 -1.88
N ASP A 43 8.73 63.38 -2.37
CA ASP A 43 8.18 63.66 -3.70
C ASP A 43 9.10 63.09 -4.78
N ALA A 44 8.59 62.15 -5.58
CA ALA A 44 9.29 61.60 -6.74
C ALA A 44 8.63 62.09 -8.04
N GLU A 45 9.43 62.71 -8.91
CA GLU A 45 9.09 62.98 -10.31
C GLU A 45 8.62 61.70 -11.01
N SER A 46 7.54 61.81 -11.78
CA SER A 46 7.06 60.76 -12.68
C SER A 46 7.57 61.03 -14.10
N PRO A 47 8.08 60.01 -14.80
CA PRO A 47 7.45 59.56 -16.05
C PRO A 47 7.62 58.02 -16.25
N GLN A 48 6.95 57.26 -17.12
CA GLN A 48 6.00 57.48 -18.21
C GLN A 48 5.41 56.10 -18.56
N SER A 49 4.15 56.05 -18.99
CA SER A 49 3.57 54.84 -19.58
C SER A 49 4.14 54.61 -20.99
N SER A 50 4.69 53.43 -21.25
CA SER A 50 4.85 52.92 -22.62
C SER A 50 4.23 51.53 -22.71
N ARG A 51 3.26 51.40 -23.62
CA ARG A 51 2.64 50.15 -24.04
C ARG A 51 3.63 49.40 -24.94
N ALA A 52 3.72 48.07 -24.80
CA ALA A 52 3.98 47.17 -25.92
C ALA A 52 3.47 45.76 -25.60
N SER A 53 2.56 45.28 -26.43
CA SER A 53 2.31 43.85 -26.68
C SER A 53 3.31 43.37 -27.73
N GLY A 54 3.77 42.11 -27.65
CA GLY A 54 4.60 41.51 -28.70
C GLY A 54 5.24 40.19 -28.31
N SER A 55 4.75 39.13 -28.93
CA SER A 55 5.14 37.71 -28.92
C SER A 55 6.58 37.37 -29.33
N GLY A 56 7.12 36.23 -28.86
CA GLY A 56 7.97 35.37 -29.71
C GLY A 56 9.05 34.48 -29.06
N VAL A 57 8.73 33.17 -28.90
CA VAL A 57 9.50 31.95 -29.29
C VAL A 57 10.68 31.36 -28.44
N SER A 58 10.63 30.01 -28.33
CA SER A 58 11.63 28.94 -27.99
C SER A 58 11.96 28.70 -26.51
N ASP A 59 11.78 27.53 -25.87
CA ASP A 59 11.68 26.07 -26.16
C ASP A 59 13.02 25.27 -26.20
N TYR A 60 13.07 24.18 -25.40
CA TYR A 60 14.09 23.10 -25.24
C TYR A 60 15.45 23.45 -24.54
N ASP A 61 16.11 22.65 -23.69
CA ASP A 61 15.88 21.34 -23.04
C ASP A 61 17.00 21.05 -22.00
N TYR A 62 16.82 19.96 -21.24
CA TYR A 62 17.81 19.05 -20.63
C TYR A 62 18.34 19.17 -19.17
N LEU A 63 18.27 17.99 -18.54
CA LEU A 63 18.65 17.53 -17.19
C LEU A 63 20.17 17.40 -16.99
N ASP A 64 20.65 17.46 -15.74
CA ASP A 64 21.64 16.46 -15.28
C ASP A 64 21.68 16.27 -13.74
N LEU A 65 22.00 15.03 -13.39
CA LEU A 65 22.09 14.38 -12.08
C LEU A 65 23.28 14.88 -11.22
N ASP A 66 23.29 14.65 -9.90
CA ASP A 66 23.97 13.46 -9.32
C ASP A 66 24.02 13.40 -7.77
N LYS A 67 23.94 12.15 -7.28
CA LYS A 67 24.63 11.56 -6.12
C LYS A 67 24.30 11.96 -4.66
N MET A 68 23.52 11.09 -4.01
CA MET A 68 23.68 10.74 -2.59
C MET A 68 24.63 9.53 -2.45
N SER A 69 25.51 9.56 -1.45
CA SER A 69 26.23 8.37 -0.98
C SER A 69 26.42 8.43 0.54
N LEU A 70 26.29 7.24 1.13
CA LEU A 70 26.33 6.83 2.53
C LEU A 70 27.68 7.15 3.22
N TYR A 71 27.65 7.35 4.55
CA TYR A 71 28.26 6.45 5.56
C TYR A 71 27.88 6.93 6.97
N SER A 72 27.45 5.98 7.81
CA SER A 72 27.33 6.09 9.26
C SER A 72 28.72 5.90 9.89
N GLU A 73 28.97 6.46 11.08
CA GLU A 73 29.65 5.76 12.19
C GLU A 73 29.58 6.57 13.49
N ALA A 74 29.70 5.85 14.59
CA ALA A 74 29.20 6.18 15.91
C ALA A 74 30.31 6.61 16.91
N ASP A 75 29.83 7.03 18.07
CA ASP A 75 30.32 6.64 19.41
C ASP A 75 31.11 7.65 20.27
N SER A 76 30.58 7.86 21.49
CA SER A 76 31.18 8.13 22.81
C SER A 76 32.28 9.22 23.00
N GLY A 77 32.33 10.04 24.07
CA GLY A 77 31.54 10.17 25.30
C GLY A 77 32.20 11.17 26.29
N TYR A 78 31.41 11.62 27.28
CA TYR A 78 31.76 12.04 28.65
C TYR A 78 32.66 13.27 28.97
N GLY A 79 32.15 14.21 29.78
CA GLY A 79 33.00 15.12 30.60
C GLY A 79 32.45 16.49 31.06
N SER A 80 31.54 16.49 32.05
CA SER A 80 31.39 17.43 33.20
C SER A 80 31.66 18.96 33.17
N TYR A 81 30.59 19.70 33.54
CA TYR A 81 30.41 20.62 34.68
C TYR A 81 30.10 22.11 34.41
N GLY A 82 28.88 22.50 34.82
CA GLY A 82 28.58 23.76 35.54
C GLY A 82 28.10 24.98 34.74
N GLY A 83 26.84 25.39 34.97
CA GLY A 83 26.50 26.81 35.13
C GLY A 83 25.43 27.44 34.23
N PHE A 84 24.20 27.48 34.74
CA PHE A 84 23.24 28.63 34.73
C PHE A 84 22.66 29.21 33.41
N VAL A 85 21.34 29.01 33.29
CA VAL A 85 20.25 29.86 32.74
C VAL A 85 20.30 30.38 31.29
N SER A 86 19.32 29.95 30.49
CA SER A 86 18.24 30.79 29.91
C SER A 86 17.89 30.38 28.47
N ALA A 87 16.60 30.06 28.31
CA ALA A 87 15.72 30.20 27.14
C ALA A 87 16.30 30.12 25.71
N PRO A 88 15.86 29.15 24.88
CA PRO A 88 16.22 29.08 23.47
C PRO A 88 15.43 30.09 22.62
N THR A 89 16.17 30.80 21.77
CA THR A 89 15.67 31.55 20.63
C THR A 89 15.42 30.62 19.44
N THR A 90 14.22 30.69 18.88
CA THR A 90 13.86 30.12 17.56
C THR A 90 12.94 31.10 16.83
N PRO A 91 12.82 31.01 15.49
CA PRO A 91 13.07 32.14 14.59
C PRO A 91 11.77 32.72 13.99
N CYS A 92 11.72 34.04 13.83
CA CYS A 92 10.67 34.70 13.06
C CYS A 92 10.78 34.36 11.57
N GLN A 93 9.74 33.72 11.05
CA GLN A 93 9.49 33.56 9.63
C GLN A 93 9.10 34.89 8.97
N LYS A 94 9.46 34.99 7.69
CA LYS A 94 9.24 36.12 6.78
C LYS A 94 7.74 36.40 6.55
N SER A 95 7.36 37.68 6.53
CA SER A 95 6.06 38.15 6.03
C SER A 95 6.19 38.62 4.57
N PRO A 96 5.17 38.45 3.69
CA PRO A 96 5.35 38.43 2.24
C PRO A 96 5.38 39.79 1.53
N ASN A 97 5.38 40.92 2.24
CA ASN A 97 5.43 42.24 1.62
C ASN A 97 6.54 43.08 2.26
N GLY A 98 7.65 43.25 1.53
CA GLY A 98 8.91 43.85 1.99
C GLY A 98 8.84 45.31 2.43
N VAL A 99 8.30 45.56 3.63
CA VAL A 99 8.43 46.83 4.36
C VAL A 99 9.30 46.59 5.59
N ARG A 100 10.48 47.23 5.63
CA ARG A 100 11.37 47.19 6.81
C ARG A 100 10.86 48.17 7.87
N VAL A 101 10.59 47.68 9.08
CA VAL A 101 10.34 48.49 10.27
C VAL A 101 11.56 48.34 11.17
N PHE A 102 12.28 49.42 11.46
CA PHE A 102 13.40 49.40 12.41
C PHE A 102 12.87 49.37 13.86
N PRO A 103 13.56 48.69 14.81
CA PRO A 103 13.15 48.67 16.21
C PRO A 103 13.37 50.03 16.90
N PRO A 104 12.62 50.35 17.97
CA PRO A 104 12.82 51.57 18.76
C PRO A 104 14.07 51.47 19.63
N THR A 105 14.95 52.46 19.54
CA THR A 105 16.11 52.62 20.42
C THR A 105 15.66 53.05 21.83
N VAL A 106 16.05 52.28 22.85
CA VAL A 106 15.91 52.56 24.29
C VAL A 106 17.29 52.97 24.83
N PRO A 107 17.39 53.85 25.85
CA PRO A 107 18.39 54.92 25.93
C PRO A 107 19.68 54.53 26.67
N GLN A 108 20.79 55.20 26.34
CA GLN A 108 21.98 55.29 27.20
C GLN A 108 22.39 56.75 27.47
N PRO A 109 22.90 57.07 28.68
CA PRO A 109 23.34 58.40 29.11
C PRO A 109 24.87 58.60 28.91
N PRO A 110 25.51 59.69 29.38
CA PRO A 110 25.69 60.96 28.68
C PRO A 110 27.15 61.29 28.29
N ALA A 111 27.26 62.30 27.41
CA ALA A 111 28.37 63.28 27.23
C ALA A 111 29.52 62.95 26.24
N PRO A 112 30.22 63.98 25.69
CA PRO A 112 30.01 65.43 25.82
C PRO A 112 29.83 66.21 24.49
N GLN A 113 28.93 67.19 24.58
CA GLN A 113 29.01 68.57 24.08
C GLN A 113 29.95 68.88 22.90
N GLN A 114 29.36 69.40 21.81
CA GLN A 114 29.80 70.67 21.23
C GLN A 114 28.60 71.51 20.80
N HIS A 115 28.58 72.74 21.31
CA HIS A 115 27.57 73.77 21.13
C HIS A 115 27.63 74.37 19.71
N HIS A 116 26.46 74.54 19.08
CA HIS A 116 26.19 75.81 18.39
C HIS A 116 24.70 76.18 18.50
N LEU A 117 24.45 77.24 19.26
CA LEU A 117 23.17 77.93 19.39
C LEU A 117 23.02 78.88 18.20
N LEU A 118 21.89 78.80 17.49
CA LEU A 118 21.25 79.99 16.95
C LEU A 118 19.74 79.94 17.20
N GLN A 119 19.28 81.05 17.76
CA GLN A 119 17.96 81.36 18.28
C GLN A 119 16.93 81.52 17.15
N LEU A 120 15.67 81.13 17.39
CA LEU A 120 14.52 81.70 16.68
C LEU A 120 13.33 81.92 17.63
N GLN A 121 12.73 83.10 17.48
CA GLN A 121 11.59 83.68 18.18
C GLN A 121 10.24 82.98 17.85
N PRO A 122 9.16 83.24 18.62
CA PRO A 122 7.90 82.50 18.52
C PRO A 122 6.98 83.08 17.44
N GLY A 123 6.43 82.25 16.53
CA GLY A 123 5.35 82.72 15.64
C GLY A 123 5.04 82.01 14.33
N SER A 124 5.72 80.94 13.92
CA SER A 124 5.35 80.24 12.66
C SER A 124 5.64 78.74 12.71
N GLN A 125 4.59 77.91 12.66
CA GLN A 125 4.73 76.47 12.41
C GLN A 125 5.01 76.23 10.92
N PRO A 126 5.93 75.33 10.54
CA PRO A 126 6.14 74.96 9.15
C PRO A 126 4.93 74.16 8.61
N PRO A 127 4.56 74.31 7.32
CA PRO A 127 3.47 73.56 6.70
C PRO A 127 3.84 72.07 6.59
N ILE A 128 2.86 71.20 6.87
CA ILE A 128 2.99 69.74 6.74
C ILE A 128 3.14 69.40 5.25
N PRO A 129 4.11 68.55 4.82
CA PRO A 129 4.27 68.19 3.41
C PRO A 129 3.07 67.39 2.88
N ARG A 130 2.68 67.65 1.63
CA ARG A 130 1.70 66.85 0.89
C ARG A 130 2.28 65.42 0.74
N ASN A 131 1.47 64.38 0.98
CA ASN A 131 1.81 62.94 0.89
C ASN A 131 2.35 62.25 2.17
N SER A 132 1.76 62.50 3.34
CA SER A 132 2.01 61.67 4.54
C SER A 132 1.06 60.46 4.60
N CYS A 133 1.53 59.27 4.98
CA CYS A 133 0.69 58.07 5.11
C CYS A 133 0.78 57.43 6.50
N LEU A 134 -0.34 56.86 6.96
CA LEU A 134 -0.50 56.21 8.25
C LEU A 134 -1.03 54.77 8.07
N THR A 135 -0.34 53.77 8.60
CA THR A 135 -0.79 52.38 8.56
C THR A 135 -1.42 51.98 9.89
N CYS A 136 -2.64 51.47 9.87
CA CYS A 136 -3.31 50.98 11.08
C CYS A 136 -2.58 49.73 11.62
N PRO A 137 -2.14 49.69 12.88
CA PRO A 137 -1.41 48.54 13.43
C PRO A 137 -2.31 47.33 13.72
N GLN A 138 -3.63 47.50 13.75
CA GLN A 138 -4.58 46.41 14.03
C GLN A 138 -5.07 45.69 12.77
N CYS A 139 -5.23 46.40 11.65
CA CYS A 139 -5.72 45.80 10.40
C CYS A 139 -4.79 46.02 9.19
N HIS A 140 -3.63 46.64 9.41
CA HIS A 140 -2.59 46.88 8.40
C HIS A 140 -3.02 47.70 7.17
N ARG A 141 -4.16 48.40 7.25
CA ARG A 141 -4.65 49.28 6.17
C ARG A 141 -3.89 50.62 6.18
N SER A 142 -3.29 50.97 5.04
CA SER A 142 -2.60 52.25 4.82
C SER A 142 -3.59 53.37 4.46
N LEU A 143 -3.37 54.56 5.01
CA LEU A 143 -4.24 55.74 4.88
C LEU A 143 -3.40 56.93 4.42
N VAL A 144 -3.80 57.58 3.32
CA VAL A 144 -3.17 58.81 2.84
C VAL A 144 -3.81 60.00 3.53
N LEU A 145 -3.00 60.90 4.10
CA LEU A 145 -3.49 62.08 4.80
C LEU A 145 -3.74 63.24 3.84
N ASP A 146 -4.82 63.99 4.08
CA ASP A 146 -5.13 65.23 3.39
C ASP A 146 -4.30 66.41 3.95
N GLU A 147 -4.51 67.62 3.43
CA GLU A 147 -3.82 68.84 3.88
C GLU A 147 -4.02 69.15 5.38
N ARG A 148 -5.02 68.52 6.02
CA ARG A 148 -5.31 68.65 7.46
C ARG A 148 -4.55 67.63 8.30
N GLY A 149 -3.82 66.70 7.68
CA GLY A 149 -2.99 65.72 8.36
C GLY A 149 -3.77 64.89 9.39
N LEU A 150 -3.12 64.55 10.50
CA LEU A 150 -3.75 63.82 11.61
C LEU A 150 -4.87 64.60 12.31
N ARG A 151 -5.02 65.91 12.05
CA ARG A 151 -6.14 66.71 12.58
C ARG A 151 -7.44 66.47 11.79
N GLY A 152 -7.37 65.86 10.61
CA GLY A 152 -8.53 65.49 9.81
C GLY A 152 -9.33 64.31 10.39
N PHE A 153 -8.75 63.54 11.33
CA PHE A 153 -9.45 62.43 11.98
C PHE A 153 -10.31 62.90 13.16
N ALA A 154 -11.50 62.30 13.29
CA ALA A 154 -12.40 62.57 14.39
C ALA A 154 -11.82 62.08 15.73
N ARG A 155 -11.88 62.93 16.77
CA ARG A 155 -11.51 62.53 18.13
C ARG A 155 -12.60 61.69 18.77
N ASN A 156 -12.25 60.52 19.30
CA ASN A 156 -13.19 59.61 19.98
C ASN A 156 -13.39 60.01 21.44
N ARG A 157 -14.10 61.12 21.68
CA ARG A 157 -14.44 61.58 23.04
C ARG A 157 -15.26 60.57 23.84
N VAL A 158 -15.99 59.68 23.16
CA VAL A 158 -16.75 58.60 23.80
C VAL A 158 -15.82 57.56 24.40
N LEU A 159 -14.80 57.12 23.65
CA LEU A 159 -13.78 56.18 24.12
C LEU A 159 -12.98 56.76 25.30
N GLU A 160 -12.58 58.03 25.23
CA GLU A 160 -11.94 58.73 26.34
C GLU A 160 -12.82 58.73 27.60
N GLY A 161 -14.12 59.05 27.47
CA GLY A 161 -15.06 58.95 28.58
C GLY A 161 -15.36 57.52 29.05
N VAL A 162 -15.22 56.50 28.20
CA VAL A 162 -15.30 55.08 28.60
C VAL A 162 -14.05 54.67 29.39
N VAL A 163 -12.86 55.06 28.93
CA VAL A 163 -11.58 54.85 29.64
C VAL A 163 -11.62 55.52 31.00
N ASP A 164 -12.07 56.77 31.08
CA ASP A 164 -12.19 57.49 32.36
C ASP A 164 -13.14 56.78 33.32
N ARG A 165 -14.30 56.29 32.83
CA ARG A 165 -15.25 55.52 33.66
C ARG A 165 -14.67 54.17 34.09
N TYR A 166 -13.96 53.47 33.21
CA TYR A 166 -13.32 52.20 33.49
C TYR A 166 -12.20 52.35 34.53
N GLN A 167 -11.35 53.37 34.36
CA GLN A 167 -10.28 53.71 35.29
C GLN A 167 -10.83 54.19 36.63
N GLN A 168 -11.92 54.97 36.66
CA GLN A 168 -12.56 55.41 37.90
C GLN A 168 -13.29 54.27 38.62
N GLY A 169 -13.80 53.27 37.88
CA GLY A 169 -14.33 52.03 38.45
C GLY A 169 -13.23 51.15 39.07
N ARG A 170 -12.00 51.23 38.54
CA ARG A 170 -10.79 50.60 39.13
C ARG A 170 -10.10 51.45 40.19
N ALA A 171 -10.27 52.77 40.19
CA ALA A 171 -9.66 53.69 41.15
C ALA A 171 -10.38 53.61 42.50
N ALA A 172 -10.14 52.51 43.21
CA ALA A 172 -10.47 52.36 44.62
C ALA A 172 -9.52 53.23 45.49
N ALA A 173 -10.10 53.84 46.54
CA ALA A 173 -9.53 54.76 47.54
C ALA A 173 -9.35 56.24 47.14
N LEU A 174 -10.45 57.01 47.18
CA LEU A 174 -10.41 58.49 47.25
C LEU A 174 -9.65 58.89 48.52
N LYS A 175 -8.75 59.89 48.47
CA LYS A 175 -7.89 60.26 49.61
C LYS A 175 -8.35 61.53 50.32
N CYS A 176 -8.08 61.60 51.63
CA CYS A 176 -8.33 62.77 52.47
C CYS A 176 -7.50 63.97 52.03
N GLN A 177 -8.15 65.12 51.86
CA GLN A 177 -7.54 66.35 51.36
C GLN A 177 -6.92 67.23 52.46
N LEU A 178 -7.09 66.87 53.74
CA LEU A 178 -6.62 67.65 54.90
C LEU A 178 -5.53 66.95 55.73
N CYS A 179 -4.85 65.94 55.18
CA CYS A 179 -3.70 65.31 55.82
C CYS A 179 -2.40 65.94 55.31
N GLU A 180 -1.57 66.49 56.20
CA GLU A 180 -0.37 67.27 55.81
C GLU A 180 0.83 66.42 55.38
N LYS A 181 0.96 65.16 55.85
CA LYS A 181 2.16 64.33 55.61
C LYS A 181 1.89 62.99 54.93
N SER A 182 0.70 62.41 55.12
CA SER A 182 0.28 61.18 54.44
C SER A 182 -1.25 61.10 54.31
N PRO A 183 -1.81 61.36 53.11
CA PRO A 183 -3.25 61.34 52.91
C PRO A 183 -3.80 59.92 52.98
N LYS A 184 -4.57 59.66 54.05
CA LYS A 184 -5.31 58.42 54.28
C LYS A 184 -6.54 58.34 53.38
N GLU A 185 -7.10 57.15 53.21
CA GLU A 185 -8.36 56.96 52.50
C GLU A 185 -9.49 57.80 53.13
N ALA A 186 -10.24 58.49 52.27
CA ALA A 186 -11.38 59.29 52.67
C ALA A 186 -12.55 58.36 52.97
N THR A 187 -13.21 58.61 54.09
CA THR A 187 -14.38 57.86 54.56
C THR A 187 -15.67 58.61 54.30
N VAL A 188 -15.62 59.94 54.19
CA VAL A 188 -16.77 60.81 53.91
C VAL A 188 -16.38 62.00 53.04
N MET A 189 -17.36 62.53 52.31
CA MET A 189 -17.30 63.84 51.66
C MET A 189 -18.36 64.75 52.26
N CYS A 190 -18.01 66.00 52.56
CA CYS A 190 -18.99 67.02 52.93
C CYS A 190 -19.54 67.67 51.66
N GLU A 191 -20.86 67.60 51.43
CA GLU A 191 -21.47 68.20 50.22
C GLU A 191 -21.34 69.73 50.21
N GLN A 192 -21.41 70.37 51.38
CA GLN A 192 -21.40 71.83 51.51
C GLN A 192 -19.98 72.41 51.49
N CYS A 193 -18.99 71.66 51.97
CA CYS A 193 -17.58 72.09 51.92
C CYS A 193 -16.86 71.59 50.65
N ASP A 194 -17.43 70.61 49.95
CA ASP A 194 -16.84 69.89 48.82
C ASP A 194 -15.43 69.29 49.06
N VAL A 195 -15.20 68.82 50.30
CA VAL A 195 -13.92 68.25 50.75
C VAL A 195 -14.10 66.79 51.17
N PHE A 196 -13.11 65.96 50.82
CA PHE A 196 -13.02 64.57 51.25
C PHE A 196 -12.18 64.45 52.53
N TYR A 197 -12.75 63.79 53.54
CA TYR A 197 -12.12 63.61 54.85
C TYR A 197 -11.91 62.13 55.15
N CYS A 198 -10.76 61.78 55.72
CA CYS A 198 -10.63 60.56 56.53
C CYS A 198 -11.28 60.79 57.89
N ASP A 199 -11.61 59.73 58.62
CA ASP A 199 -12.30 59.85 59.92
C ASP A 199 -11.59 60.77 60.92
N ALA A 200 -10.25 60.75 60.95
CA ALA A 200 -9.47 61.61 61.83
C ALA A 200 -9.60 63.10 61.47
N CYS A 201 -9.53 63.44 60.18
CA CYS A 201 -9.69 64.83 59.72
C CYS A 201 -11.15 65.29 59.78
N ARG A 202 -12.13 64.38 59.59
CA ARG A 202 -13.55 64.65 59.80
C ARG A 202 -13.79 65.08 61.24
N LEU A 203 -13.30 64.33 62.23
CA LEU A 203 -13.54 64.68 63.64
C LEU A 203 -12.84 65.98 64.06
N ARG A 204 -11.66 66.26 63.50
CA ARG A 204 -10.88 67.48 63.80
C ARG A 204 -11.46 68.74 63.15
N CYS A 205 -11.85 68.66 61.89
CA CYS A 205 -12.24 69.83 61.08
C CYS A 205 -13.76 69.92 60.84
N HIS A 206 -14.49 68.85 61.13
CA HIS A 206 -15.93 68.73 60.91
C HIS A 206 -16.62 67.96 62.07
N PRO A 207 -16.44 68.38 63.34
CA PRO A 207 -17.04 67.71 64.49
C PRO A 207 -18.58 67.77 64.45
N PRO A 208 -19.30 66.79 65.04
CA PRO A 208 -20.77 66.75 65.05
C PRO A 208 -21.42 67.80 65.96
N ARG A 209 -20.68 68.86 66.35
CA ARG A 209 -21.12 69.93 67.24
C ARG A 209 -20.67 71.28 66.66
N GLY A 210 -21.47 72.32 66.85
CA GLY A 210 -21.21 73.65 66.30
C GLY A 210 -21.83 73.87 64.90
N PRO A 211 -21.45 74.96 64.21
CA PRO A 211 -22.12 75.40 62.98
C PRO A 211 -22.09 74.38 61.83
N LEU A 212 -21.03 73.59 61.73
CA LEU A 212 -20.80 72.62 60.67
C LEU A 212 -21.58 71.31 60.85
N ALA A 213 -22.26 71.11 61.99
CA ALA A 213 -23.07 69.91 62.24
C ALA A 213 -24.28 69.78 61.28
N LYS A 214 -24.71 70.89 60.65
CA LYS A 214 -25.79 70.91 59.66
C LYS A 214 -25.37 70.46 58.26
N HIS A 215 -24.07 70.27 58.03
CA HIS A 215 -23.58 69.83 56.73
C HIS A 215 -23.83 68.33 56.52
N ARG A 216 -24.21 67.97 55.31
CA ARG A 216 -24.52 66.62 54.88
C ARG A 216 -23.24 65.93 54.44
N LEU A 217 -22.85 64.91 55.21
CA LEU A 217 -21.73 64.04 54.90
C LEU A 217 -22.24 62.82 54.15
N VAL A 218 -21.71 62.58 52.95
CA VAL A 218 -22.06 61.43 52.09
C VAL A 218 -20.86 60.52 51.90
N PRO A 219 -21.06 59.20 51.63
CA PRO A 219 -19.99 58.32 51.21
C PRO A 219 -19.22 58.90 50.00
N PRO A 220 -17.89 58.79 49.93
CA PRO A 220 -17.07 59.38 48.87
C PRO A 220 -17.51 58.98 47.46
N ALA A 221 -17.97 57.73 47.28
CA ALA A 221 -18.52 57.24 46.02
C ALA A 221 -19.82 57.96 45.60
N GLN A 222 -20.73 58.26 46.55
CA GLN A 222 -21.94 59.04 46.29
C GLN A 222 -21.64 60.53 46.09
N GLY A 223 -20.68 61.08 46.82
CA GLY A 223 -20.21 62.46 46.65
C GLY A 223 -19.64 62.72 45.25
N CYS A 224 -18.88 61.77 44.70
CA CYS A 224 -18.40 61.82 43.31
C CYS A 224 -19.52 61.79 42.27
N ILE A 225 -20.68 61.18 42.56
CA ILE A 225 -21.84 61.16 41.65
C ILE A 225 -22.58 62.49 41.72
N SER A 226 -22.70 63.09 42.91
CA SER A 226 -23.33 64.42 43.09
C SER A 226 -22.58 65.54 42.36
N ARG A 227 -21.23 65.51 42.32
CA ARG A 227 -20.42 66.42 41.46
C ARG A 227 -20.65 66.22 39.96
N ARG A 228 -21.21 65.09 39.51
CA ARG A 228 -21.32 64.70 38.09
C ARG A 228 -22.64 65.04 37.43
N ALA A 229 -23.60 65.64 38.12
CA ALA A 229 -24.79 66.21 37.49
C ALA A 229 -24.44 67.57 36.81
N SER A 230 -23.41 67.58 35.96
CA SER A 230 -23.22 68.65 34.99
C SER A 230 -24.25 68.45 33.88
N PRO A 231 -25.01 69.48 33.46
CA PRO A 231 -25.94 69.36 32.34
C PRO A 231 -25.16 68.85 31.14
N ARG A 232 -25.65 67.78 30.50
CA ARG A 232 -25.03 67.16 29.33
C ARG A 232 -24.67 68.26 28.33
N LYS A 233 -23.37 68.59 28.19
CA LYS A 233 -22.92 69.48 27.12
C LYS A 233 -23.30 68.83 25.80
N THR A 234 -24.26 69.43 25.10
CA THR A 234 -24.64 69.02 23.75
C THR A 234 -23.38 69.07 22.89
N SER A 235 -23.11 68.01 22.12
CA SER A 235 -21.97 67.98 21.23
C SER A 235 -22.15 69.06 20.17
N THR A 236 -21.27 70.05 20.15
CA THR A 236 -21.23 71.10 19.13
C THR A 236 -20.45 70.65 17.90
N CYS A 237 -20.75 71.25 16.75
CA CYS A 237 -20.09 70.93 15.50
C CYS A 237 -18.60 71.32 15.53
N THR A 238 -17.75 70.52 14.90
CA THR A 238 -16.30 70.78 14.81
C THR A 238 -15.95 71.92 13.86
N GLU A 239 -16.84 72.24 12.91
CA GLU A 239 -16.69 73.35 11.97
C GLU A 239 -17.50 74.58 12.43
N HIS A 240 -18.60 74.36 13.16
CA HIS A 240 -19.50 75.40 13.66
C HIS A 240 -19.66 75.28 15.19
N GLU A 241 -18.70 75.84 15.93
CA GLU A 241 -18.56 75.61 17.39
C GLU A 241 -19.77 76.06 18.22
N LEU A 242 -20.58 76.98 17.70
CA LEU A 242 -21.79 77.51 18.33
C LEU A 242 -23.05 76.67 18.05
N GLU A 243 -22.98 75.78 17.05
CA GLU A 243 -24.13 74.99 16.61
C GLU A 243 -24.13 73.58 17.19
N ASN A 244 -25.29 73.15 17.64
CA ASN A 244 -25.48 71.81 18.18
C ASN A 244 -25.68 70.79 17.06
N MET A 245 -25.07 69.63 17.22
CA MET A 245 -25.31 68.50 16.32
C MET A 245 -26.70 67.92 16.60
N SER A 246 -27.65 68.12 15.68
CA SER A 246 -29.07 67.77 15.86
C SER A 246 -29.60 66.80 14.80
N MET A 247 -28.86 66.60 13.70
CA MET A 247 -29.24 65.76 12.57
C MET A 247 -28.17 64.70 12.28
N TYR A 248 -28.54 63.67 11.53
CA TYR A 248 -27.64 62.61 11.08
C TYR A 248 -27.72 62.49 9.57
N CYS A 249 -26.59 62.71 8.90
CA CYS A 249 -26.48 62.54 7.45
C CYS A 249 -26.31 61.05 7.13
N VAL A 250 -27.25 60.46 6.38
CA VAL A 250 -27.26 59.03 6.07
C VAL A 250 -26.13 58.67 5.09
N GLN A 251 -25.87 59.54 4.12
CA GLN A 251 -24.84 59.34 3.10
C GLN A 251 -23.42 59.43 3.68
N CYS A 252 -23.19 60.38 4.58
CA CYS A 252 -21.86 60.59 5.19
C CYS A 252 -21.66 59.82 6.49
N LYS A 253 -22.71 59.14 6.98
CA LYS A 253 -22.73 58.33 8.20
C LYS A 253 -22.23 59.07 9.45
N MET A 254 -22.49 60.36 9.54
CA MET A 254 -22.00 61.21 10.63
C MET A 254 -23.07 62.21 11.10
N PRO A 255 -23.02 62.65 12.38
CA PRO A 255 -23.93 63.65 12.87
C PRO A 255 -23.54 65.03 12.30
N VAL A 256 -24.53 65.83 11.93
CA VAL A 256 -24.38 67.16 11.29
C VAL A 256 -25.23 68.20 12.02
N CYS A 257 -24.79 69.45 12.03
CA CYS A 257 -25.54 70.59 12.57
C CYS A 257 -26.35 71.26 11.45
N TYR A 258 -27.18 72.23 11.81
CA TYR A 258 -28.01 72.96 10.86
C TYR A 258 -27.18 73.73 9.82
N GLN A 259 -26.13 74.45 10.23
CA GLN A 259 -25.25 75.19 9.32
C GLN A 259 -24.47 74.28 8.34
N CYS A 260 -24.07 73.07 8.74
CA CYS A 260 -23.43 72.11 7.82
C CYS A 260 -24.38 71.59 6.72
N LEU A 261 -25.69 71.59 6.99
CA LEU A 261 -26.72 71.22 6.02
C LEU A 261 -27.04 72.40 5.09
N GLU A 262 -27.14 73.62 5.63
CA GLU A 262 -27.59 74.80 4.86
C GLU A 262 -26.46 75.44 4.05
N GLU A 263 -25.25 75.56 4.61
CA GLU A 263 -24.10 76.26 4.00
C GLU A 263 -22.93 75.32 3.64
N GLY A 264 -23.01 74.06 4.06
CA GLY A 264 -21.91 73.09 3.98
C GLY A 264 -22.07 72.02 2.88
N LYS A 265 -21.15 71.05 2.91
CA LYS A 265 -21.06 69.92 1.95
C LYS A 265 -22.22 68.91 2.02
N HIS A 266 -23.26 69.18 2.81
CA HIS A 266 -24.37 68.26 3.05
C HIS A 266 -25.73 68.74 2.56
N GLY A 267 -25.83 69.89 1.89
CA GLY A 267 -27.12 70.45 1.43
C GLY A 267 -27.94 69.58 0.49
N THR A 268 -27.31 68.61 -0.19
CA THR A 268 -27.98 67.64 -1.06
C THR A 268 -28.09 66.24 -0.44
N HIS A 269 -27.68 66.06 0.80
CA HIS A 269 -27.69 64.76 1.48
C HIS A 269 -28.95 64.57 2.31
N GLU A 270 -29.44 63.33 2.36
CA GLU A 270 -30.57 62.94 3.19
C GLU A 270 -30.16 62.95 4.67
N VAL A 271 -30.84 63.77 5.45
CA VAL A 271 -30.64 63.86 6.89
C VAL A 271 -31.86 63.33 7.65
N LYS A 272 -31.60 62.64 8.77
CA LYS A 272 -32.62 62.16 9.71
C LYS A 272 -32.40 62.77 11.09
N ALA A 273 -33.46 62.84 11.90
CA ALA A 273 -33.34 63.33 13.27
C ALA A 273 -32.34 62.47 14.07
N LEU A 274 -31.36 63.13 14.71
CA LEU A 274 -30.27 62.43 15.40
C LEU A 274 -30.78 61.50 16.50
N GLY A 275 -31.83 61.91 17.23
CA GLY A 275 -32.45 61.10 18.28
C GLY A 275 -33.13 59.82 17.77
N ALA A 276 -33.71 59.84 16.57
CA ALA A 276 -34.31 58.66 15.95
C ALA A 276 -33.24 57.68 15.47
N MET A 277 -32.21 58.19 14.77
CA MET A 277 -31.07 57.38 14.32
C MET A 277 -30.27 56.81 15.50
N TRP A 278 -30.14 57.54 16.61
CA TRP A 278 -29.53 57.05 17.84
C TRP A 278 -30.26 55.84 18.43
N LYS A 279 -31.60 55.86 18.49
CA LYS A 279 -32.39 54.70 18.95
C LYS A 279 -32.23 53.52 17.99
N LEU A 280 -32.29 53.77 16.68
CA LEU A 280 -32.15 52.75 15.65
C LEU A 280 -30.76 52.07 15.72
N HIS A 281 -29.67 52.85 15.71
CA HIS A 281 -28.31 52.31 15.78
C HIS A 281 -28.03 51.60 17.11
N LYS A 282 -28.61 52.06 18.23
CA LYS A 282 -28.55 51.32 19.50
C LYS A 282 -29.24 49.96 19.42
N GLY A 283 -30.42 49.90 18.80
CA GLY A 283 -31.14 48.65 18.57
C GLY A 283 -30.34 47.70 17.68
N GLN A 284 -29.80 48.19 16.57
CA GLN A 284 -28.96 47.42 15.65
C GLN A 284 -27.67 46.90 16.33
N LEU A 285 -27.00 47.74 17.12
CA LEU A 285 -25.82 47.32 17.87
C LEU A 285 -26.16 46.27 18.92
N SER A 286 -27.27 46.43 19.65
CA SER A 286 -27.74 45.44 20.62
C SER A 286 -28.05 44.10 19.95
N GLN A 287 -28.72 44.12 18.80
CA GLN A 287 -29.04 42.91 18.04
C GLN A 287 -27.77 42.23 17.50
N ALA A 288 -26.83 43.00 16.98
CA ALA A 288 -25.55 42.49 16.51
C ALA A 288 -24.72 41.87 17.66
N LEU A 289 -24.76 42.47 18.85
CA LEU A 289 -24.11 41.93 20.05
C LEU A 289 -24.75 40.63 20.52
N THR A 290 -26.09 40.51 20.49
CA THR A 290 -26.77 39.25 20.76
C THR A 290 -26.30 38.17 19.79
N GLY A 291 -26.28 38.45 18.48
CA GLY A 291 -25.79 37.49 17.49
C GLY A 291 -24.31 37.13 17.64
N LEU A 292 -23.46 38.06 18.09
CA LEU A 292 -22.06 37.76 18.41
C LEU A 292 -21.94 36.86 19.66
N SER A 293 -22.77 37.09 20.67
CA SER A 293 -22.82 36.26 21.88
C SER A 293 -23.27 34.82 21.58
N ASP A 294 -24.25 34.67 20.69
CA ASP A 294 -24.72 33.36 20.25
C ASP A 294 -23.59 32.60 19.53
N ARG A 295 -22.91 33.25 18.57
CA ARG A 295 -21.74 32.66 17.88
C ARG A 295 -20.58 32.35 18.81
N ALA A 296 -20.35 33.17 19.83
CA ALA A 296 -19.32 32.91 20.84
C ALA A 296 -19.68 31.68 21.70
N SER A 297 -20.96 31.41 21.90
CA SER A 297 -21.45 30.23 22.62
C SER A 297 -21.29 28.96 21.76
N GLU A 298 -21.67 29.02 20.48
CA GLU A 298 -21.42 27.95 19.50
C GLU A 298 -19.92 27.61 19.41
N ALA A 299 -19.05 28.61 19.39
CA ALA A 299 -17.60 28.39 19.37
C ALA A 299 -17.09 27.70 20.64
N LYS A 300 -17.66 28.00 21.81
CA LYS A 300 -17.33 27.31 23.07
C LYS A 300 -17.78 25.85 23.05
N GLU A 301 -18.98 25.59 22.55
CA GLU A 301 -19.48 24.21 22.38
C GLU A 301 -18.61 23.41 21.42
N PHE A 302 -18.22 24.02 20.29
CA PHE A 302 -17.30 23.40 19.34
C PHE A 302 -15.93 23.10 19.96
N LEU A 303 -15.40 23.99 20.80
CA LEU A 303 -14.16 23.73 21.56
C LEU A 303 -14.29 22.53 22.50
N VAL A 304 -15.46 22.35 23.14
CA VAL A 304 -15.73 21.17 23.97
C VAL A 304 -15.79 19.91 23.10
N GLN A 305 -16.45 19.96 21.95
CA GLN A 305 -16.49 18.85 21.00
C GLN A 305 -15.09 18.44 20.52
N LEU A 306 -14.23 19.41 20.19
CA LEU A 306 -12.85 19.14 19.80
C LEU A 306 -12.04 18.49 20.94
N LYS A 307 -12.21 18.95 22.18
CA LYS A 307 -11.57 18.33 23.35
C LYS A 307 -12.02 16.89 23.56
N ASN A 308 -13.31 16.62 23.40
CA ASN A 308 -13.84 15.25 23.50
C ASN A 308 -13.32 14.36 22.37
N MET A 309 -13.20 14.89 21.15
CA MET A 309 -12.62 14.16 20.02
C MET A 309 -11.16 13.78 20.29
N VAL A 310 -10.37 14.70 20.86
CA VAL A 310 -8.98 14.42 21.27
C VAL A 310 -8.93 13.31 22.31
N GLN A 311 -9.79 13.36 23.33
CA GLN A 311 -9.86 12.30 24.33
C GLN A 311 -10.22 10.95 23.71
N HIS A 312 -11.22 10.92 22.84
CA HIS A 312 -11.64 9.69 22.15
C HIS A 312 -10.55 9.12 21.24
N ILE A 313 -9.79 9.97 20.54
CA ILE A 313 -8.63 9.54 19.75
C ILE A 313 -7.55 8.94 20.66
N GLN A 314 -7.33 9.51 21.85
CA GLN A 314 -6.37 8.99 22.82
C GLN A 314 -6.80 7.61 23.35
N GLU A 315 -8.06 7.45 23.74
CA GLU A 315 -8.61 6.18 24.24
C GLU A 315 -8.56 5.09 23.15
N ASN A 316 -9.04 5.41 21.94
CA ASN A 316 -8.98 4.49 20.80
C ASN A 316 -7.55 4.13 20.40
N GLY A 317 -6.61 5.08 20.52
CA GLY A 317 -5.20 4.82 20.24
C GLY A 317 -4.62 3.76 21.17
N VAL A 318 -4.91 3.85 22.48
CA VAL A 318 -4.48 2.87 23.47
C VAL A 318 -5.12 1.50 23.22
N GLU A 319 -6.42 1.46 22.90
CA GLU A 319 -7.10 0.19 22.59
C GLU A 319 -6.55 -0.46 21.31
N PHE A 320 -6.28 0.34 20.27
CA PHE A 320 -5.68 -0.13 19.03
C PHE A 320 -4.27 -0.69 19.25
N GLU A 321 -3.46 -0.01 20.06
CA GLU A 321 -2.13 -0.49 20.45
C GLU A 321 -2.21 -1.83 21.19
N ALA A 322 -3.12 -1.94 22.18
CA ALA A 322 -3.33 -3.19 22.90
C ALA A 322 -3.77 -4.35 21.98
N CYS A 323 -4.63 -4.07 20.99
CA CYS A 323 -5.05 -5.05 20.00
C CYS A 323 -3.88 -5.50 19.12
N LEU A 324 -3.07 -4.56 18.63
CA LEU A 324 -1.88 -4.86 17.83
C LEU A 324 -0.89 -5.74 18.59
N VAL A 325 -0.60 -5.40 19.86
CA VAL A 325 0.27 -6.19 20.73
C VAL A 325 -0.28 -7.61 20.89
N ALA A 326 -1.57 -7.76 21.21
CA ALA A 326 -2.19 -9.07 21.35
C ALA A 326 -2.14 -9.92 20.07
N GLN A 327 -2.29 -9.31 18.89
CA GLN A 327 -2.15 -10.00 17.61
C GLN A 327 -0.71 -10.48 17.38
N CYS A 328 0.29 -9.65 17.66
CA CYS A 328 1.69 -10.03 17.57
C CYS A 328 2.05 -11.17 18.55
N ASP A 329 1.58 -11.09 19.80
CA ASP A 329 1.80 -12.12 20.81
C ASP A 329 1.19 -13.47 20.40
N ALA A 330 0.01 -13.46 19.78
CA ALA A 330 -0.62 -14.67 19.25
C ALA A 330 0.24 -15.34 18.14
N LEU A 331 0.85 -14.53 17.26
CA LEU A 331 1.77 -15.02 16.24
C LEU A 331 3.05 -15.63 16.86
N ILE A 332 3.62 -14.97 17.87
CA ILE A 332 4.78 -15.48 18.63
C ILE A 332 4.44 -16.83 19.28
N ASP A 333 3.28 -16.94 19.89
CA ASP A 333 2.81 -18.18 20.50
C ASP A 333 2.64 -19.32 19.48
N ALA A 334 2.09 -19.03 18.31
CA ALA A 334 1.99 -20.01 17.23
C ALA A 334 3.37 -20.49 16.78
N LEU A 335 4.34 -19.57 16.66
CA LEU A 335 5.72 -19.89 16.30
C LEU A 335 6.41 -20.76 17.37
N ASN A 336 6.21 -20.44 18.64
CA ASN A 336 6.73 -21.22 19.76
C ASN A 336 6.15 -22.64 19.80
N ARG A 337 4.86 -22.82 19.52
CA ARG A 337 4.24 -24.15 19.38
C ARG A 337 4.85 -24.92 18.23
N ARG A 338 5.06 -24.28 17.07
CA ARG A 338 5.70 -24.92 15.92
C ARG A 338 7.14 -25.36 16.22
N LYS A 339 7.92 -24.50 16.90
CA LYS A 339 9.26 -24.83 17.38
C LYS A 339 9.26 -26.08 18.26
N ALA A 340 8.34 -26.18 19.22
CA ALA A 340 8.23 -27.35 20.09
C ALA A 340 7.94 -28.65 19.30
N GLN A 341 7.05 -28.58 18.30
CA GLN A 341 6.77 -29.72 17.42
C GLN A 341 7.99 -30.16 16.61
N LEU A 342 8.76 -29.21 16.06
CA LEU A 342 9.96 -29.51 15.30
C LEU A 342 11.03 -30.18 16.17
N LEU A 343 11.26 -29.67 17.38
CA LEU A 343 12.17 -30.29 18.35
C LEU A 343 11.73 -31.70 18.73
N SER A 344 10.42 -31.94 18.85
CA SER A 344 9.90 -33.30 19.10
C SER A 344 10.23 -34.27 17.94
N ARG A 345 10.19 -33.81 16.69
CA ARG A 345 10.59 -34.63 15.53
C ARG A 345 12.07 -34.98 15.56
N VAL A 346 12.93 -34.00 15.85
CA VAL A 346 14.38 -34.23 16.00
C VAL A 346 14.67 -35.25 17.10
N ASN A 347 14.01 -35.13 18.26
CA ASN A 347 14.19 -36.08 19.36
C ASN A 347 13.74 -37.50 18.98
N LYS A 348 12.63 -37.65 18.25
CA LYS A 348 12.17 -38.98 17.78
C LYS A 348 13.17 -39.62 16.82
N GLU A 349 13.71 -38.85 15.89
CA GLU A 349 14.74 -39.33 14.95
C GLU A 349 16.01 -39.75 15.69
N HIS A 350 16.45 -38.93 16.64
CA HIS A 350 17.58 -39.22 17.51
C HIS A 350 17.39 -40.52 18.30
N GLU A 351 16.23 -40.71 18.94
CA GLU A 351 15.89 -41.92 19.68
C GLU A 351 15.83 -43.15 18.77
N HIS A 352 15.28 -43.01 17.56
CA HIS A 352 15.20 -44.09 16.58
C HIS A 352 16.59 -44.55 16.13
N LYS A 353 17.45 -43.62 15.70
CA LYS A 353 18.83 -43.91 15.29
C LYS A 353 19.61 -44.60 16.41
N LEU A 354 19.53 -44.07 17.64
CA LEU A 354 20.18 -44.68 18.80
C LEU A 354 19.67 -46.09 19.07
N LYS A 355 18.37 -46.33 18.95
CA LYS A 355 17.78 -47.65 19.13
C LYS A 355 18.34 -48.65 18.12
N VAL A 356 18.36 -48.31 16.84
CA VAL A 356 18.87 -49.20 15.78
C VAL A 356 20.34 -49.54 15.99
N VAL A 357 21.17 -48.55 16.32
CA VAL A 357 22.60 -48.77 16.59
C VAL A 357 22.80 -49.64 17.83
N ARG A 358 22.06 -49.40 18.93
CA ARG A 358 22.13 -50.24 20.14
C ARG A 358 21.70 -51.69 19.86
N ASP A 359 20.65 -51.89 19.08
CA ASP A 359 20.17 -53.22 18.70
C ASP A 359 21.22 -53.95 17.86
N GLN A 360 21.90 -53.25 16.94
CA GLN A 360 23.00 -53.81 16.16
C GLN A 360 24.21 -54.18 17.03
N ILE A 361 24.58 -53.35 18.01
CA ILE A 361 25.64 -53.64 19.00
C ILE A 361 25.28 -54.92 19.78
N SER A 362 24.04 -55.02 20.28
CA SER A 362 23.57 -56.19 21.03
C SER A 362 23.65 -57.46 20.18
N HIS A 363 23.17 -57.41 18.93
CA HIS A 363 23.21 -58.55 18.01
C HIS A 363 24.65 -59.02 17.73
N CYS A 364 25.56 -58.10 17.40
CA CYS A 364 26.97 -58.41 17.16
C CYS A 364 27.64 -58.99 18.42
N THR A 365 27.33 -58.46 19.60
CA THR A 365 27.89 -58.94 20.87
C THR A 365 27.48 -60.38 21.17
N VAL A 366 26.21 -60.74 20.96
CA VAL A 366 25.71 -62.11 21.15
C VAL A 366 26.39 -63.06 20.16
N LYS A 367 26.44 -62.69 18.89
CA LYS A 367 27.03 -63.51 17.82
C LYS A 367 28.54 -63.71 18.00
N LEU A 368 29.24 -62.68 18.48
CA LEU A 368 30.66 -62.77 18.84
C LEU A 368 30.87 -63.78 19.96
N ARG A 369 30.10 -63.69 21.06
CA ARG A 369 30.15 -64.66 22.17
C ARG A 369 29.92 -66.11 21.71
N GLN A 370 28.92 -66.32 20.85
CA GLN A 370 28.62 -67.66 20.30
C GLN A 370 29.77 -68.19 19.43
N THR A 371 30.37 -67.33 18.61
CA THR A 371 31.50 -67.68 17.74
C THR A 371 32.73 -68.02 18.58
N THR A 372 33.04 -67.21 19.60
CA THR A 372 34.15 -67.48 20.53
C THR A 372 33.97 -68.81 21.26
N GLY A 373 32.77 -69.09 21.80
CA GLY A 373 32.51 -70.36 22.48
C GLY A 373 32.59 -71.58 21.56
N LEU A 374 32.13 -71.47 20.31
CA LEU A 374 32.30 -72.54 19.31
C LEU A 374 33.79 -72.77 18.99
N MET A 375 34.56 -71.69 18.84
CA MET A 375 35.99 -71.76 18.58
C MET A 375 36.74 -72.45 19.73
N GLU A 376 36.48 -72.05 20.98
CA GLU A 376 37.06 -72.70 22.17
C GLU A 376 36.70 -74.18 22.25
N TYR A 377 35.44 -74.56 21.97
CA TYR A 377 35.02 -75.95 21.94
C TYR A 377 35.74 -76.77 20.86
N CYS A 378 35.84 -76.23 19.64
CA CYS A 378 36.59 -76.87 18.56
C CYS A 378 38.07 -77.06 18.93
N LEU A 379 38.70 -76.08 19.57
CA LEU A 379 40.08 -76.17 20.03
C LEU A 379 40.29 -77.27 21.08
N GLU A 380 39.29 -77.48 21.96
CA GLU A 380 39.36 -78.56 22.95
C GLU A 380 39.17 -79.93 22.30
N VAL A 381 38.22 -80.07 21.37
CA VAL A 381 37.98 -81.33 20.63
C VAL A 381 39.19 -81.75 19.79
N ILE A 382 39.97 -80.81 19.25
CA ILE A 382 41.21 -81.10 18.50
C ILE A 382 42.27 -81.79 19.37
N LYS A 383 42.22 -81.67 20.70
CA LYS A 383 43.14 -82.34 21.63
C LYS A 383 42.78 -83.80 21.91
N GLU A 384 41.65 -84.30 21.40
CA GLU A 384 41.20 -85.67 21.61
C GLU A 384 42.21 -86.67 21.03
N ASN A 385 42.56 -87.70 21.81
CA ASN A 385 43.60 -88.66 21.44
C ASN A 385 43.03 -89.95 20.84
N ASP A 386 41.72 -90.21 20.99
CA ASP A 386 41.06 -91.34 20.34
C ASP A 386 40.58 -90.99 18.91
N PRO A 387 41.12 -91.63 17.85
CA PRO A 387 40.70 -91.37 16.47
C PRO A 387 39.22 -91.66 16.22
N SER A 388 38.64 -92.63 16.91
CA SER A 388 37.26 -93.04 16.69
C SER A 388 36.26 -92.02 17.26
N GLY A 389 36.49 -91.55 18.49
CA GLY A 389 35.70 -90.50 19.13
C GLY A 389 35.83 -89.15 18.42
N PHE A 390 37.02 -88.78 17.94
CA PHE A 390 37.22 -87.55 17.19
C PHE A 390 36.39 -87.53 15.88
N LEU A 391 36.47 -88.60 15.08
CA LEU A 391 35.77 -88.69 13.80
C LEU A 391 34.23 -88.77 13.95
N GLN A 392 33.71 -89.17 15.10
CA GLN A 392 32.25 -89.19 15.35
C GLN A 392 31.64 -87.77 15.38
N ILE A 393 32.42 -86.74 15.73
CA ILE A 393 31.89 -85.37 15.93
C ILE A 393 32.51 -84.32 14.99
N SER A 394 33.66 -84.59 14.38
CA SER A 394 34.42 -83.62 13.58
C SER A 394 33.66 -83.08 12.37
N ASP A 395 33.02 -83.93 11.56
CA ASP A 395 32.24 -83.50 10.37
C ASP A 395 31.05 -82.61 10.73
N ALA A 396 30.43 -82.84 11.89
CA ALA A 396 29.36 -81.99 12.38
C ALA A 396 29.89 -80.62 12.83
N LEU A 397 31.05 -80.58 13.49
CA LEU A 397 31.70 -79.34 13.91
C LEU A 397 32.21 -78.52 12.73
N ILE A 398 32.83 -79.15 11.74
CA ILE A 398 33.28 -78.49 10.51
C ILE A 398 32.11 -77.78 9.83
N ARG A 399 30.95 -78.45 9.69
CA ARG A 399 29.75 -77.82 9.15
C ARG A 399 29.25 -76.65 9.99
N ARG A 400 29.25 -76.77 11.33
CA ARG A 400 28.84 -75.67 12.23
C ARG A 400 29.76 -74.46 12.12
N VAL A 401 31.07 -74.67 11.96
CA VAL A 401 32.06 -73.59 11.76
C VAL A 401 31.79 -72.87 10.44
N HIS A 402 31.66 -73.60 9.32
CA HIS A 402 31.39 -73.00 8.01
C HIS A 402 30.05 -72.23 7.98
N VAL A 403 29.01 -72.76 8.64
CA VAL A 403 27.72 -72.05 8.77
C VAL A 403 27.88 -70.76 9.58
N THR A 404 28.60 -70.80 10.71
CA THR A 404 28.83 -69.63 11.57
C THR A 404 29.68 -68.58 10.85
N GLU A 405 30.71 -69.01 10.12
CA GLU A 405 31.56 -68.16 9.28
C GLU A 405 30.76 -67.47 8.16
N GLY A 406 29.95 -68.23 7.42
CA GLY A 406 29.10 -67.69 6.36
C GLY A 406 28.09 -66.65 6.86
N GLN A 407 27.65 -66.75 8.11
CA GLN A 407 26.75 -65.77 8.72
C GLN A 407 27.42 -64.41 8.99
N TRP A 408 28.74 -64.32 9.13
CA TRP A 408 29.44 -63.04 9.29
C TRP A 408 29.55 -62.26 7.96
N GLY A 409 29.50 -62.95 6.81
CA GLY A 409 29.95 -62.45 5.51
C GLY A 409 29.01 -61.56 4.70
N LYS A 410 27.77 -61.30 5.11
CA LYS A 410 26.88 -60.35 4.40
C LYS A 410 26.17 -59.39 5.36
N GLY A 411 26.48 -58.10 5.27
CA GLY A 411 25.75 -57.01 5.94
C GLY A 411 25.75 -57.01 7.49
N THR A 412 26.45 -57.94 8.14
CA THR A 412 26.52 -58.02 9.62
C THR A 412 27.47 -56.95 10.19
N LEU A 413 28.58 -56.69 9.50
CA LEU A 413 29.64 -55.76 9.92
C LEU A 413 29.53 -54.37 9.29
N THR A 414 28.44 -54.09 8.58
CA THR A 414 28.19 -52.76 7.99
C THR A 414 27.23 -51.97 8.87
N PRO A 415 27.51 -50.69 9.19
CA PRO A 415 26.57 -49.84 9.92
C PRO A 415 25.23 -49.76 9.19
N ARG A 416 24.13 -50.01 9.90
CA ARG A 416 22.78 -49.95 9.30
C ARG A 416 22.16 -48.55 9.29
N MET A 417 22.78 -47.59 9.99
CA MET A 417 22.29 -46.22 10.14
C MET A 417 23.45 -45.24 10.03
N SER A 418 23.18 -44.07 9.44
CA SER A 418 24.08 -42.93 9.43
C SER A 418 23.98 -42.12 10.74
N SER A 419 25.09 -41.52 11.16
CA SER A 419 25.17 -40.58 12.28
C SER A 419 24.51 -39.23 11.99
N ASP A 420 24.38 -38.85 10.73
CA ASP A 420 23.99 -37.49 10.33
C ASP A 420 22.47 -37.30 10.33
N PHE A 421 21.98 -36.11 10.66
CA PHE A 421 20.55 -35.80 10.61
C PHE A 421 20.19 -35.20 9.25
N ASP A 422 19.44 -35.94 8.43
CA ASP A 422 18.90 -35.45 7.15
C ASP A 422 17.62 -34.63 7.37
N LEU A 423 17.70 -33.60 8.20
CA LEU A 423 16.60 -32.69 8.49
C LEU A 423 17.05 -31.24 8.26
N THR A 424 16.45 -30.57 7.29
CA THR A 424 16.68 -29.14 7.01
C THR A 424 15.44 -28.32 7.36
N LEU A 425 15.65 -27.15 7.95
CA LEU A 425 14.58 -26.18 8.21
C LEU A 425 14.68 -25.05 7.20
N ASP A 426 13.70 -24.94 6.31
CA ASP A 426 13.55 -23.76 5.46
C ASP A 426 12.73 -22.68 6.19
N SER A 427 13.37 -21.54 6.46
CA SER A 427 12.76 -20.38 7.10
C SER A 427 12.46 -19.22 6.14
N GLY A 428 12.90 -19.31 4.88
CA GLY A 428 12.78 -18.24 3.88
C GLY A 428 11.35 -17.75 3.65
N PRO A 429 10.38 -18.63 3.40
CA PRO A 429 8.98 -18.24 3.18
C PRO A 429 8.35 -17.52 4.38
N LEU A 430 8.65 -17.97 5.60
CA LEU A 430 8.13 -17.35 6.83
C LEU A 430 8.75 -15.96 7.05
N LEU A 431 10.05 -15.81 6.84
CA LEU A 431 10.72 -14.50 6.92
C LEU A 431 10.15 -13.52 5.91
N SER A 432 9.91 -13.95 4.67
CA SER A 432 9.26 -13.12 3.64
C SER A 432 7.87 -12.67 4.07
N THR A 433 7.10 -13.55 4.70
CA THR A 433 5.76 -13.21 5.23
C THR A 433 5.84 -12.22 6.39
N ILE A 434 6.81 -12.37 7.30
CA ILE A 434 7.04 -11.43 8.42
C ILE A 434 7.42 -10.04 7.88
N HIS A 435 8.25 -9.97 6.84
CA HIS A 435 8.60 -8.70 6.19
C HIS A 435 7.42 -8.02 5.48
N GLN A 436 6.39 -8.77 5.11
CA GLN A 436 5.17 -8.25 4.47
C GLN A 436 4.07 -7.89 5.48
N LEU A 437 4.31 -8.04 6.79
CA LEU A 437 3.36 -7.61 7.83
C LEU A 437 3.31 -6.10 7.88
N ASP A 438 2.22 -5.52 7.36
CA ASP A 438 1.97 -4.09 7.31
C ASP A 438 0.50 -3.77 7.61
N PHE A 439 0.21 -2.52 7.95
CA PHE A 439 -1.15 -2.05 8.19
C PHE A 439 -1.93 -2.00 6.87
N VAL A 440 -2.94 -2.85 6.73
CA VAL A 440 -3.87 -2.79 5.62
C VAL A 440 -4.98 -1.78 5.94
N GLN A 441 -4.99 -0.65 5.23
CA GLN A 441 -6.02 0.38 5.41
C GLN A 441 -7.38 -0.15 4.92
N MET A 442 -8.27 -0.52 5.84
CA MET A 442 -9.68 -0.77 5.51
C MET A 442 -10.29 0.52 4.96
N LYS A 443 -10.58 0.52 3.66
CA LYS A 443 -11.18 1.67 2.97
C LYS A 443 -12.65 1.82 3.41
N GLY A 444 -12.85 2.64 4.45
CA GLY A 444 -14.08 3.39 4.71
C GLY A 444 -15.34 2.59 5.07
N MET A 445 -15.39 2.02 6.28
CA MET A 445 -16.67 1.81 6.97
C MET A 445 -17.06 3.14 7.65
N LEU A 446 -18.06 3.84 7.09
CA LEU A 446 -18.70 4.98 7.75
C LEU A 446 -19.50 4.48 8.98
N PRO A 447 -19.53 5.23 10.09
CA PRO A 447 -20.25 4.81 11.29
C PRO A 447 -21.74 5.10 11.14
N MET A 448 -22.58 4.07 11.11
CA MET A 448 -24.02 4.21 11.36
C MET A 448 -24.30 4.13 12.86
N PRO A 449 -25.16 5.00 13.41
CA PRO A 449 -25.58 4.88 14.80
C PRO A 449 -26.76 3.91 14.94
N HIS A 450 -26.66 3.09 15.97
CA HIS A 450 -27.66 2.26 16.65
C HIS A 450 -27.74 0.75 16.34
N PRO A 451 -27.99 -0.05 17.40
CA PRO A 451 -27.66 -1.46 17.46
C PRO A 451 -28.84 -2.35 17.07
N LEU A 452 -28.50 -3.61 16.79
CA LEU A 452 -29.36 -4.76 16.50
C LEU A 452 -29.63 -4.95 15.00
N VAL A 453 -28.94 -5.93 14.40
CA VAL A 453 -29.50 -7.10 13.67
C VAL A 453 -28.35 -7.79 12.92
N THR A 454 -27.99 -8.99 13.39
CA THR A 454 -27.38 -10.19 12.73
C THR A 454 -26.29 -10.10 11.64
N PRO A 455 -25.36 -11.09 11.57
CA PRO A 455 -24.19 -11.04 10.69
C PRO A 455 -24.58 -11.26 9.21
N ASP A 456 -24.18 -10.33 8.34
CA ASP A 456 -24.39 -10.45 6.89
C ASP A 456 -23.52 -11.58 6.30
N LEU A 457 -24.17 -12.69 6.03
CA LEU A 457 -23.70 -13.86 5.31
C LEU A 457 -23.99 -13.69 3.80
N HIS A 458 -23.40 -12.69 3.13
CA HIS A 458 -23.59 -12.52 1.67
C HIS A 458 -22.35 -12.00 0.95
N SER A 459 -21.19 -12.60 1.23
CA SER A 459 -19.96 -12.34 0.49
C SER A 459 -19.63 -13.53 -0.41
N VAL A 460 -19.32 -13.23 -1.69
CA VAL A 460 -18.81 -14.23 -2.63
C VAL A 460 -17.41 -14.70 -2.20
N PRO A 461 -17.02 -15.95 -2.50
CA PRO A 461 -15.73 -16.49 -2.08
C PRO A 461 -14.52 -15.70 -2.59
N ALA A 462 -13.45 -15.69 -1.79
CA ALA A 462 -12.16 -15.15 -2.19
C ALA A 462 -11.53 -15.99 -3.33
N PRO A 463 -10.67 -15.41 -4.18
CA PRO A 463 -10.02 -16.15 -5.26
C PRO A 463 -9.15 -17.30 -4.69
N PRO A 464 -9.28 -18.53 -5.22
CA PRO A 464 -8.47 -19.66 -4.78
C PRO A 464 -6.98 -19.46 -5.10
N MET A 465 -6.11 -20.10 -4.32
CA MET A 465 -4.66 -20.08 -4.48
C MET A 465 -4.18 -21.39 -5.12
N LEU A 466 -3.57 -21.31 -6.31
CA LEU A 466 -2.95 -22.47 -6.96
C LEU A 466 -1.71 -22.94 -6.17
N GLN A 467 -1.61 -24.25 -5.95
CA GLN A 467 -0.50 -24.91 -5.27
C GLN A 467 0.52 -25.40 -6.29
N LEU A 468 1.42 -24.50 -6.71
CA LEU A 468 2.36 -24.75 -7.82
C LEU A 468 3.21 -26.01 -7.65
N GLU A 469 3.57 -26.37 -6.42
CA GLU A 469 4.37 -27.56 -6.08
C GLU A 469 3.61 -28.88 -6.29
N GLU A 470 2.27 -28.83 -6.30
CA GLU A 470 1.39 -29.97 -6.51
C GLU A 470 0.79 -29.99 -7.93
N CYS A 471 0.98 -28.92 -8.70
CA CYS A 471 0.62 -28.88 -10.11
C CYS A 471 1.71 -29.55 -10.94
N CYS A 472 1.34 -30.41 -11.88
CA CYS A 472 2.28 -31.04 -12.79
C CYS A 472 1.67 -31.27 -14.16
N THR A 473 2.52 -31.38 -15.18
CA THR A 473 2.12 -31.85 -16.51
C THR A 473 2.80 -33.19 -16.77
N GLN A 474 2.07 -34.11 -17.39
CA GLN A 474 2.59 -35.41 -17.78
C GLN A 474 2.05 -35.75 -19.16
N ASN A 475 2.92 -35.89 -20.17
CA ASN A 475 2.51 -36.15 -21.56
C ASN A 475 1.48 -35.12 -22.06
N ASN A 476 0.23 -35.57 -22.25
CA ASN A 476 -0.94 -34.83 -22.69
C ASN A 476 -1.95 -34.57 -21.56
N SER A 477 -1.53 -34.65 -20.31
CA SER A 477 -2.37 -34.32 -19.15
C SER A 477 -1.73 -33.27 -18.26
N ALA A 478 -2.57 -32.54 -17.54
CA ALA A 478 -2.16 -31.58 -16.54
C ALA A 478 -2.97 -31.77 -15.26
N THR A 479 -2.28 -31.94 -14.14
CA THR A 479 -2.88 -31.96 -12.81
C THR A 479 -2.71 -30.58 -12.17
N LEU A 480 -3.81 -30.00 -11.71
CA LEU A 480 -3.84 -28.73 -11.00
C LEU A 480 -4.38 -28.92 -9.58
N SER A 481 -3.71 -28.29 -8.62
CA SER A 481 -4.12 -28.25 -7.21
C SER A 481 -4.32 -26.81 -6.76
N TRP A 482 -5.35 -26.55 -5.96
CA TRP A 482 -5.66 -25.23 -5.40
C TRP A 482 -6.24 -25.32 -4.00
N LYS A 483 -6.10 -24.26 -3.22
CA LYS A 483 -6.70 -24.15 -1.89
C LYS A 483 -7.30 -22.79 -1.62
N GLN A 484 -8.21 -22.75 -0.66
CA GLN A 484 -8.79 -21.49 -0.18
C GLN A 484 -7.73 -20.67 0.58
N PRO A 485 -7.76 -19.32 0.48
CA PRO A 485 -6.86 -18.46 1.24
C PRO A 485 -6.97 -18.72 2.76
N PRO A 486 -5.85 -18.76 3.52
CA PRO A 486 -5.82 -19.21 4.91
C PRO A 486 -6.72 -18.46 5.92
N LEU A 487 -7.18 -17.25 5.56
CA LEU A 487 -8.01 -16.38 6.39
C LEU A 487 -9.44 -16.21 5.86
N SER A 488 -9.82 -16.99 4.84
CA SER A 488 -11.17 -16.90 4.26
C SER A 488 -12.17 -17.60 5.18
N THR A 489 -13.06 -16.83 5.79
CA THR A 489 -14.14 -17.32 6.68
C THR A 489 -15.43 -17.64 5.93
N ILE A 490 -15.45 -17.44 4.61
CA ILE A 490 -16.61 -17.64 3.74
C ILE A 490 -16.68 -19.10 3.31
N ALA A 491 -17.82 -19.75 3.48
CA ALA A 491 -18.04 -21.11 3.01
C ALA A 491 -18.05 -21.18 1.48
N VAL A 492 -17.32 -22.14 0.93
CA VAL A 492 -17.24 -22.44 -0.51
C VAL A 492 -18.04 -23.71 -0.78
N GLU A 493 -18.93 -23.66 -1.78
CA GLU A 493 -19.70 -24.83 -2.23
C GLU A 493 -18.96 -25.61 -3.33
N GLY A 494 -18.18 -24.92 -4.15
CA GLY A 494 -17.34 -25.54 -5.14
C GLY A 494 -16.44 -24.57 -5.89
N TYR A 495 -15.76 -25.12 -6.89
CA TYR A 495 -14.77 -24.47 -7.72
C TYR A 495 -15.07 -24.72 -9.20
N ILE A 496 -14.70 -23.76 -10.03
CA ILE A 496 -14.74 -23.86 -11.49
C ILE A 496 -13.32 -23.65 -12.00
N LEU A 497 -12.76 -24.66 -12.65
CA LEU A 497 -11.45 -24.62 -13.31
C LEU A 497 -11.65 -24.41 -14.81
N GLU A 498 -10.90 -23.46 -15.36
CA GLU A 498 -10.88 -23.17 -16.78
C GLU A 498 -9.47 -23.32 -17.36
N LEU A 499 -9.39 -23.86 -18.58
CA LEU A 499 -8.19 -23.85 -19.42
C LEU A 499 -8.49 -23.25 -20.79
N ASP A 500 -7.50 -22.61 -21.40
CA ASP A 500 -7.58 -22.21 -22.81
C ASP A 500 -7.32 -23.40 -23.76
N ASP A 501 -7.26 -23.14 -25.07
CA ASP A 501 -7.05 -24.15 -26.11
C ASP A 501 -5.56 -24.45 -26.40
N GLY A 502 -4.66 -23.99 -25.53
CA GLY A 502 -3.21 -24.14 -25.71
C GLY A 502 -2.62 -23.31 -26.85
N ASN A 503 -3.39 -22.39 -27.45
CA ASN A 503 -2.93 -21.44 -28.47
C ASN A 503 -3.37 -19.99 -28.15
N GLY A 504 -3.62 -19.70 -26.87
CA GLY A 504 -4.08 -18.39 -26.43
C GLY A 504 -5.52 -18.03 -26.84
N GLY A 505 -6.34 -19.02 -27.19
CA GLY A 505 -7.76 -18.86 -27.47
C GLY A 505 -8.63 -18.68 -26.21
N GLN A 506 -9.91 -19.00 -26.33
CA GLN A 506 -10.88 -18.80 -25.24
C GLN A 506 -10.75 -19.86 -24.15
N PHE A 507 -10.93 -19.43 -22.89
CA PHE A 507 -11.05 -20.31 -21.74
C PHE A 507 -12.34 -21.13 -21.80
N ARG A 508 -12.25 -22.42 -21.45
CA ARG A 508 -13.37 -23.35 -21.32
C ARG A 508 -13.36 -23.98 -19.94
N GLU A 509 -14.55 -24.19 -19.39
CA GLU A 509 -14.74 -24.88 -18.11
C GLU A 509 -14.41 -26.37 -18.31
N VAL A 510 -13.39 -26.84 -17.60
CA VAL A 510 -12.95 -28.24 -17.64
C VAL A 510 -13.35 -29.02 -16.40
N TYR A 511 -13.67 -28.31 -15.30
CA TYR A 511 -14.10 -28.92 -14.06
C TYR A 511 -14.99 -27.97 -13.26
N VAL A 512 -16.05 -28.54 -12.67
CA VAL A 512 -16.98 -27.89 -11.75
C VAL A 512 -17.27 -28.87 -10.60
N GLY A 513 -16.87 -28.54 -9.38
CA GLY A 513 -17.07 -29.41 -8.23
C GLY A 513 -16.38 -28.92 -6.96
N ASN A 514 -16.42 -29.71 -5.88
CA ASN A 514 -15.89 -29.34 -4.56
C ASN A 514 -14.42 -29.77 -4.33
N GLU A 515 -13.89 -30.69 -5.13
CA GLU A 515 -12.49 -31.10 -5.06
C GLU A 515 -11.54 -29.94 -5.33
N THR A 516 -10.38 -30.01 -4.68
CA THR A 516 -9.29 -29.03 -4.74
C THR A 516 -8.15 -29.45 -5.66
N ILE A 517 -8.30 -30.59 -6.32
CA ILE A 517 -7.33 -31.13 -7.27
C ILE A 517 -8.09 -31.70 -8.47
N CYS A 518 -7.60 -31.44 -9.68
CA CYS A 518 -8.19 -31.95 -10.91
C CYS A 518 -7.11 -32.24 -11.95
N THR A 519 -7.19 -33.43 -12.56
CA THR A 519 -6.38 -33.81 -13.72
C THR A 519 -7.20 -33.66 -14.99
N VAL A 520 -6.64 -32.93 -15.95
CA VAL A 520 -7.24 -32.67 -17.26
C VAL A 520 -6.43 -33.44 -18.29
N ASP A 521 -7.03 -34.47 -18.86
CA ASP A 521 -6.43 -35.32 -19.89
C ASP A 521 -6.79 -34.86 -21.30
N GLY A 522 -6.07 -35.36 -22.31
CA GLY A 522 -6.37 -35.10 -23.72
C GLY A 522 -5.98 -33.71 -24.21
N LEU A 523 -5.02 -33.07 -23.53
CA LEU A 523 -4.42 -31.81 -23.97
C LEU A 523 -3.52 -32.04 -25.19
N HIS A 524 -3.33 -31.00 -26.00
CA HIS A 524 -2.38 -31.06 -27.11
C HIS A 524 -0.96 -31.18 -26.54
N TYR A 525 -0.15 -32.06 -27.14
CA TYR A 525 1.27 -32.14 -26.84
C TYR A 525 1.98 -30.82 -27.21
N HIS A 526 3.11 -30.58 -26.55
CA HIS A 526 4.00 -29.45 -26.84
C HIS A 526 3.29 -28.08 -26.91
N SER A 527 2.29 -27.89 -26.06
CA SER A 527 1.42 -26.72 -26.07
C SER A 527 1.41 -26.05 -24.70
N THR A 528 1.40 -24.72 -24.70
CA THR A 528 1.30 -23.93 -23.47
C THR A 528 -0.15 -23.56 -23.22
N TYR A 529 -0.69 -24.11 -22.15
CA TYR A 529 -2.04 -23.84 -21.67
C TYR A 529 -2.05 -22.78 -20.58
N LYS A 530 -3.01 -21.87 -20.64
CA LYS A 530 -3.36 -20.96 -19.55
C LYS A 530 -4.48 -21.57 -18.74
N SER A 531 -4.31 -21.63 -17.42
CA SER A 531 -5.31 -22.16 -16.48
C SER A 531 -5.65 -21.15 -15.40
N ARG A 532 -6.90 -21.17 -14.93
CA ARG A 532 -7.39 -20.32 -13.82
C ARG A 532 -8.56 -20.97 -13.11
N VAL A 533 -8.68 -20.73 -11.81
CA VAL A 533 -9.76 -21.31 -10.98
C VAL A 533 -10.51 -20.23 -10.22
N LYS A 534 -11.83 -20.35 -10.07
CA LYS A 534 -12.67 -19.49 -9.21
C LYS A 534 -13.49 -20.34 -8.25
N ALA A 535 -13.82 -19.81 -7.08
CA ALA A 535 -14.71 -20.44 -6.11
C ALA A 535 -16.14 -19.89 -6.22
N PHE A 536 -17.14 -20.68 -5.83
CA PHE A 536 -18.54 -20.25 -5.79
C PHE A 536 -19.27 -20.74 -4.53
N ASN A 537 -20.33 -20.04 -4.16
CA ASN A 537 -21.27 -20.41 -3.10
C ASN A 537 -22.68 -19.90 -3.46
N ALA A 538 -23.67 -20.09 -2.58
CA ALA A 538 -25.03 -19.58 -2.76
C ALA A 538 -25.13 -18.06 -3.04
N SER A 539 -24.12 -17.26 -2.66
CA SER A 539 -24.09 -15.82 -2.93
C SER A 539 -23.56 -15.48 -4.32
N GLY A 540 -22.93 -16.42 -5.03
CA GLY A 540 -22.47 -16.26 -6.41
C GLY A 540 -21.02 -16.69 -6.65
N LEU A 541 -20.50 -16.26 -7.80
CA LEU A 541 -19.14 -16.56 -8.27
C LEU A 541 -18.12 -15.57 -7.68
N GLY A 542 -17.04 -16.10 -7.12
CA GLY A 542 -15.86 -15.36 -6.70
C GLY A 542 -14.95 -14.94 -7.87
N GLN A 543 -13.87 -14.25 -7.55
CA GLN A 543 -12.85 -13.87 -8.54
C GLN A 543 -11.98 -15.07 -8.94
N TYR A 544 -11.38 -14.99 -10.14
CA TYR A 544 -10.39 -15.99 -10.58
C TYR A 544 -9.07 -15.85 -9.83
N SER A 545 -8.37 -16.97 -9.69
CA SER A 545 -6.97 -17.06 -9.29
C SER A 545 -6.07 -16.32 -10.29
N LYS A 546 -4.78 -16.21 -9.94
CA LYS A 546 -3.75 -15.92 -10.94
C LYS A 546 -3.79 -16.99 -12.04
N THR A 547 -3.55 -16.58 -13.28
CA THR A 547 -3.43 -17.49 -14.40
C THR A 547 -2.10 -18.23 -14.31
N LEU A 548 -2.15 -19.56 -14.35
CA LEU A 548 -0.98 -20.43 -14.41
C LEU A 548 -0.74 -20.86 -15.86
N LEU A 549 0.52 -20.84 -16.28
CA LEU A 549 0.96 -21.37 -17.57
C LEU A 549 1.46 -22.80 -17.34
N LEU A 550 0.91 -23.74 -18.10
CA LEU A 550 1.24 -25.15 -18.07
C LEU A 550 1.76 -25.55 -19.44
N GLN A 551 2.92 -26.19 -19.51
CA GLN A 551 3.45 -26.70 -20.77
C GLN A 551 3.32 -28.22 -20.77
N THR A 552 2.58 -28.76 -21.72
CA THR A 552 2.51 -30.21 -21.95
C THR A 552 3.83 -30.66 -22.60
N SER A 553 4.34 -31.83 -22.22
CA SER A 553 5.65 -32.41 -22.60
C SER A 553 6.92 -31.61 -22.21
N GLU A 554 7.13 -31.44 -20.91
CA GLU A 554 8.47 -31.29 -20.32
C GLU A 554 8.63 -32.44 -19.31
N THR A 555 9.50 -33.41 -19.61
CA THR A 555 9.84 -34.49 -18.67
C THR A 555 10.41 -33.86 -17.40
N GLY A 556 9.92 -34.25 -16.22
CA GLY A 556 10.33 -33.72 -14.91
C GLY A 556 11.77 -34.05 -14.48
N LEU A 557 12.76 -33.73 -15.30
CA LEU A 557 14.20 -33.81 -15.03
C LEU A 557 14.86 -32.47 -15.40
N PRO A 558 15.98 -32.11 -14.74
CA PRO A 558 16.59 -30.77 -14.81
C PRO A 558 17.04 -30.39 -16.24
N PRO A 559 17.25 -29.09 -16.52
CA PRO A 559 17.43 -28.54 -17.86
C PRO A 559 18.83 -28.88 -18.39
N CYS A 560 18.99 -30.07 -18.96
CA CYS A 560 20.11 -30.43 -19.83
C CYS A 560 19.56 -31.34 -20.95
N ASP A 561 19.28 -30.74 -22.10
CA ASP A 561 19.31 -31.37 -23.43
C ASP A 561 18.43 -32.63 -23.66
N MET A 562 17.22 -32.69 -23.09
CA MET A 562 16.28 -33.77 -23.44
C MET A 562 15.11 -33.21 -24.24
N GLU A 563 15.11 -33.52 -25.54
CA GLU A 563 14.05 -33.18 -26.48
C GLU A 563 12.69 -33.72 -26.01
N SER A 564 11.64 -33.02 -26.40
CA SER A 564 10.28 -33.28 -25.96
C SER A 564 9.66 -34.48 -26.66
N VAL A 565 9.60 -35.61 -25.97
CA VAL A 565 9.17 -36.84 -26.62
C VAL A 565 7.79 -37.33 -26.20
N ALA A 566 6.98 -37.76 -27.17
CA ALA A 566 5.68 -38.35 -26.94
C ALA A 566 5.77 -39.85 -26.60
N TRP A 567 5.14 -40.25 -25.49
CA TRP A 567 4.96 -41.65 -25.10
C TRP A 567 3.50 -42.07 -25.32
N PHE A 568 3.29 -43.19 -26.02
CA PHE A 568 1.97 -43.77 -26.27
C PHE A 568 2.06 -45.29 -26.55
N THR A 569 0.93 -45.98 -26.48
CA THR A 569 0.78 -47.41 -26.84
C THR A 569 -0.30 -47.55 -27.90
N PHE A 570 -0.52 -48.74 -28.45
CA PHE A 570 -1.71 -48.97 -29.27
C PHE A 570 -2.98 -48.95 -28.41
N ASP A 571 -4.09 -48.51 -28.98
CA ASP A 571 -5.39 -48.44 -28.31
C ASP A 571 -6.22 -49.71 -28.54
N PRO A 572 -6.42 -50.57 -27.52
CA PRO A 572 -7.26 -51.74 -27.66
C PRO A 572 -8.75 -51.41 -27.72
N ALA A 573 -9.17 -50.23 -27.24
CA ALA A 573 -10.59 -49.88 -27.14
C ALA A 573 -11.21 -49.54 -28.50
N SER A 574 -10.43 -48.94 -29.41
CA SER A 574 -10.88 -48.60 -30.76
C SER A 574 -10.53 -49.63 -31.85
N ALA A 575 -9.79 -50.68 -31.49
CA ALA A 575 -9.33 -51.70 -32.43
C ALA A 575 -10.38 -52.76 -32.76
N HIS A 576 -10.25 -53.37 -33.93
CA HIS A 576 -11.10 -54.50 -34.32
C HIS A 576 -10.83 -55.72 -33.42
N PRO A 577 -11.83 -56.56 -33.07
CA PRO A 577 -11.67 -57.73 -32.20
C PRO A 577 -10.67 -58.79 -32.67
N ASP A 578 -10.33 -58.79 -33.96
CA ASP A 578 -9.32 -59.70 -34.53
C ASP A 578 -7.88 -59.29 -34.16
N ILE A 579 -7.66 -58.07 -33.68
CA ILE A 579 -6.35 -57.58 -33.27
C ILE A 579 -5.99 -58.18 -31.91
N LEU A 580 -4.76 -58.65 -31.82
CA LEU A 580 -4.17 -59.22 -30.63
C LEU A 580 -3.06 -58.32 -30.13
N PHE A 581 -3.19 -57.87 -28.89
CA PHE A 581 -2.21 -57.04 -28.21
C PHE A 581 -1.35 -57.88 -27.27
N SER A 582 -0.07 -57.56 -27.19
CA SER A 582 0.85 -58.09 -26.19
C SER A 582 1.90 -57.04 -25.83
N ASN A 583 2.77 -57.35 -24.87
CA ASN A 583 3.83 -56.45 -24.40
C ASN A 583 3.28 -55.07 -23.99
N ASP A 584 2.33 -55.04 -23.04
CA ASP A 584 1.68 -53.81 -22.56
C ASP A 584 1.09 -52.93 -23.67
N ASN A 585 0.44 -53.57 -24.67
CA ASN A 585 -0.14 -52.94 -25.85
C ASN A 585 0.88 -52.25 -26.79
N LEU A 586 2.16 -52.59 -26.69
CA LEU A 586 3.19 -52.13 -27.62
C LEU A 586 3.37 -53.07 -28.82
N THR A 587 2.96 -54.33 -28.70
CA THR A 587 3.10 -55.31 -29.79
C THR A 587 1.73 -55.74 -30.30
N VAL A 588 1.52 -55.67 -31.61
CA VAL A 588 0.26 -55.99 -32.28
C VAL A 588 0.43 -57.05 -33.36
N THR A 589 -0.54 -57.94 -33.42
CA THR A 589 -0.75 -58.89 -34.53
C THR A 589 -2.25 -59.07 -34.75
N CYS A 590 -2.66 -59.86 -35.73
CA CYS A 590 -4.08 -60.07 -36.06
C CYS A 590 -4.38 -61.56 -36.14
N ASN A 591 -5.63 -61.96 -35.94
CA ASN A 591 -6.10 -63.33 -36.16
C ASN A 591 -6.73 -63.53 -37.55
N SER A 592 -7.08 -62.44 -38.24
CA SER A 592 -7.70 -62.44 -39.57
C SER A 592 -6.67 -62.44 -40.70
N TYR A 593 -7.07 -62.97 -41.85
CA TYR A 593 -6.33 -62.83 -43.12
C TYR A 593 -6.59 -61.48 -43.79
N ASP A 594 -7.67 -60.81 -43.43
CA ASP A 594 -7.96 -59.46 -43.90
C ASP A 594 -7.15 -58.44 -43.10
N ASP A 595 -6.86 -57.29 -43.73
CA ASP A 595 -6.19 -56.18 -43.07
C ASP A 595 -7.09 -55.53 -42.01
N ARG A 596 -6.48 -55.18 -40.88
CA ARG A 596 -7.13 -54.47 -39.78
C ARG A 596 -6.29 -53.28 -39.37
N VAL A 597 -6.91 -52.11 -39.29
CA VAL A 597 -6.25 -50.88 -38.81
C VAL A 597 -6.24 -50.87 -37.29
N VAL A 598 -5.09 -50.53 -36.72
CA VAL A 598 -4.88 -50.25 -35.31
C VAL A 598 -4.37 -48.82 -35.17
N LEU A 599 -4.91 -48.08 -34.19
CA LEU A 599 -4.48 -46.73 -33.86
C LEU A 599 -3.64 -46.73 -32.57
N GLY A 600 -2.75 -45.74 -32.45
CA GLY A 600 -2.16 -45.33 -31.19
C GLY A 600 -3.21 -44.74 -30.24
N GLY A 601 -2.95 -44.80 -28.94
CA GLY A 601 -3.83 -44.22 -27.90
C GLY A 601 -3.79 -42.70 -27.80
N SER A 602 -2.82 -42.05 -28.47
CA SER A 602 -2.65 -40.61 -28.47
C SER A 602 -2.80 -40.02 -29.87
N ALA A 603 -3.55 -38.92 -29.97
CA ALA A 603 -3.60 -38.09 -31.16
C ALA A 603 -2.60 -36.95 -31.07
N PHE A 604 -2.03 -36.60 -32.21
CA PHE A 604 -1.17 -35.45 -32.42
C PHE A 604 -1.86 -34.47 -33.37
N SER A 605 -1.71 -33.18 -33.11
CA SER A 605 -2.27 -32.12 -33.97
C SER A 605 -1.39 -30.87 -34.04
N ARG A 606 -0.24 -30.89 -33.34
CA ARG A 606 0.71 -29.78 -33.18
C ARG A 606 2.09 -30.35 -32.84
N GLY A 607 3.15 -29.61 -33.18
CA GLY A 607 4.53 -29.98 -32.90
C GLY A 607 5.10 -31.02 -33.86
N VAL A 608 6.32 -31.47 -33.58
CA VAL A 608 7.04 -32.49 -34.33
C VAL A 608 7.10 -33.76 -33.49
N HIS A 609 6.71 -34.89 -34.07
CA HIS A 609 6.67 -36.19 -33.39
C HIS A 609 7.37 -37.25 -34.22
N TYR A 610 8.10 -38.13 -33.55
CA TYR A 610 8.77 -39.26 -34.16
C TYR A 610 8.51 -40.54 -33.36
N TRP A 611 8.26 -41.64 -34.07
CA TRP A 611 8.16 -42.97 -33.48
C TRP A 611 8.61 -44.04 -34.47
N GLU A 612 8.94 -45.21 -33.95
CA GLU A 612 9.41 -46.33 -34.75
C GLU A 612 8.56 -47.58 -34.52
N MET A 613 8.56 -48.46 -35.51
CA MET A 613 7.87 -49.74 -35.49
C MET A 613 8.77 -50.84 -36.04
N THR A 614 9.07 -51.85 -35.22
CA THR A 614 9.90 -53.00 -35.62
C THR A 614 9.03 -54.15 -36.12
N VAL A 615 9.38 -54.73 -37.27
CA VAL A 615 8.69 -55.89 -37.84
C VAL A 615 9.21 -57.18 -37.22
N ASP A 616 8.47 -57.73 -36.25
CA ASP A 616 8.84 -58.95 -35.53
C ASP A 616 8.63 -60.22 -36.35
N ARG A 617 7.57 -60.23 -37.17
CA ARG A 617 7.17 -61.36 -38.01
C ARG A 617 6.56 -60.85 -39.30
N TYR A 618 6.94 -61.47 -40.41
CA TYR A 618 6.41 -61.15 -41.73
C TYR A 618 6.55 -62.37 -42.64
N ASP A 619 5.48 -63.17 -42.72
CA ASP A 619 5.57 -64.56 -43.18
C ASP A 619 4.84 -64.87 -44.49
N ASN A 620 4.19 -63.90 -45.16
CA ASN A 620 3.65 -63.95 -46.53
C ASN A 620 2.58 -62.84 -46.70
N HIS A 621 2.55 -62.21 -47.88
CA HIS A 621 1.50 -61.30 -48.36
C HIS A 621 0.09 -61.70 -47.86
N PRO A 622 -0.74 -60.79 -47.31
CA PRO A 622 -0.75 -59.34 -47.59
C PRO A 622 0.28 -58.52 -46.82
N ASP A 623 0.68 -57.42 -47.45
CA ASP A 623 1.68 -56.48 -46.96
C ASP A 623 1.07 -55.47 -45.97
N PRO A 624 1.81 -55.07 -44.92
CA PRO A 624 1.34 -54.05 -44.00
C PRO A 624 1.42 -52.64 -44.60
N ALA A 625 0.70 -51.72 -43.96
CA ALA A 625 0.82 -50.29 -44.24
C ALA A 625 0.97 -49.51 -42.92
N PHE A 626 1.90 -48.57 -42.89
CA PHE A 626 2.29 -47.78 -41.72
C PHE A 626 1.98 -46.32 -41.96
N GLY A 627 1.49 -45.57 -40.97
CA GLY A 627 1.14 -44.19 -41.22
C GLY A 627 0.43 -43.48 -40.09
N VAL A 628 -0.42 -42.55 -40.48
CA VAL A 628 -1.25 -41.74 -39.60
C VAL A 628 -2.70 -41.77 -40.08
N ALA A 629 -3.64 -41.67 -39.14
CA ALA A 629 -5.06 -41.68 -39.47
C ALA A 629 -5.90 -40.83 -38.52
N ARG A 630 -7.06 -40.39 -39.00
CA ARG A 630 -8.10 -39.81 -38.15
C ARG A 630 -8.78 -40.90 -37.32
N GLY A 631 -9.35 -40.53 -36.17
CA GLY A 631 -9.98 -41.47 -35.24
C GLY A 631 -11.08 -42.33 -35.89
N ASP A 632 -11.81 -41.77 -36.85
CA ASP A 632 -12.93 -42.36 -37.57
C ASP A 632 -12.54 -43.06 -38.89
N VAL A 633 -11.25 -43.41 -39.06
CA VAL A 633 -10.75 -44.28 -40.16
C VAL A 633 -11.42 -45.65 -40.12
N LEU A 634 -11.68 -46.22 -41.30
CA LEU A 634 -12.23 -47.57 -41.44
C LEU A 634 -11.25 -48.61 -40.89
N LYS A 635 -11.69 -49.42 -39.92
CA LYS A 635 -10.84 -50.43 -39.25
C LYS A 635 -10.73 -51.76 -40.01
N ASP A 636 -11.65 -52.03 -40.93
CA ASP A 636 -11.77 -53.32 -41.63
C ASP A 636 -11.14 -53.33 -43.02
N VAL A 637 -10.34 -52.30 -43.34
CA VAL A 637 -9.63 -52.14 -44.61
C VAL A 637 -8.16 -51.83 -44.36
N MET A 638 -7.34 -51.91 -45.39
CA MET A 638 -5.95 -51.49 -45.34
C MET A 638 -5.85 -49.96 -45.15
N LEU A 639 -4.87 -49.53 -44.35
CA LEU A 639 -4.61 -48.13 -44.05
C LEU A 639 -4.28 -47.36 -45.34
N GLY A 640 -4.94 -46.22 -45.56
CA GLY A 640 -4.80 -45.41 -46.79
C GLY A 640 -5.78 -45.76 -47.91
N LYS A 641 -6.64 -46.79 -47.74
CA LYS A 641 -7.74 -47.06 -48.70
C LYS A 641 -8.89 -46.06 -48.60
N ASP A 642 -9.08 -45.41 -47.45
CA ASP A 642 -10.03 -44.31 -47.30
C ASP A 642 -9.32 -42.95 -47.37
N ASP A 643 -10.11 -41.88 -47.33
CA ASP A 643 -9.65 -40.49 -47.34
C ASP A 643 -9.23 -39.98 -45.95
N LYS A 644 -9.17 -40.86 -44.94
CA LYS A 644 -8.94 -40.50 -43.54
C LYS A 644 -7.56 -40.90 -43.03
N ALA A 645 -6.78 -41.60 -43.86
CA ALA A 645 -5.45 -42.08 -43.53
C ALA A 645 -4.43 -41.75 -44.62
N TRP A 646 -3.19 -41.55 -44.17
CA TRP A 646 -2.02 -41.40 -45.02
C TRP A 646 -0.99 -42.43 -44.57
N ALA A 647 -0.58 -43.28 -45.49
CA ALA A 647 0.24 -44.43 -45.16
C ALA A 647 1.31 -44.72 -46.20
N MET A 648 2.35 -45.40 -45.77
CA MET A 648 3.28 -46.11 -46.61
C MET A 648 2.91 -47.59 -46.61
N TYR A 649 2.43 -48.07 -47.76
CA TYR A 649 2.25 -49.49 -48.06
C TYR A 649 3.59 -50.08 -48.49
N VAL A 650 4.00 -51.21 -47.91
CA VAL A 650 5.36 -51.72 -48.11
C VAL A 650 5.41 -53.24 -48.27
N ASP A 651 5.96 -53.68 -49.41
CA ASP A 651 6.22 -55.10 -49.73
C ASP A 651 7.66 -55.50 -49.38
N ASN A 652 8.08 -56.70 -49.77
CA ASN A 652 9.44 -57.21 -49.53
C ASN A 652 10.56 -56.41 -50.22
N ASN A 653 10.24 -55.66 -51.28
CA ASN A 653 11.22 -55.00 -52.15
C ASN A 653 11.02 -53.49 -52.28
N ARG A 654 9.81 -52.97 -52.01
CA ARG A 654 9.36 -51.64 -52.42
C ARG A 654 8.34 -51.05 -51.46
N SER A 655 8.29 -49.73 -51.44
CA SER A 655 7.32 -48.92 -50.71
C SER A 655 6.54 -47.98 -51.64
N TRP A 656 5.33 -47.62 -51.24
CA TRP A 656 4.46 -46.65 -51.93
C TRP A 656 3.67 -45.85 -50.91
N PHE A 657 3.42 -44.58 -51.22
CA PHE A 657 2.43 -43.80 -50.47
C PHE A 657 1.02 -44.19 -50.90
N MET A 658 0.13 -44.30 -49.92
CA MET A 658 -1.26 -44.69 -50.07
C MET A 658 -2.18 -43.72 -49.33
N HIS A 659 -3.13 -43.17 -50.08
CA HIS A 659 -4.20 -42.32 -49.56
C HIS A 659 -5.40 -42.38 -50.51
N ASN A 660 -6.62 -42.46 -49.97
CA ASN A 660 -7.87 -42.55 -50.74
C ASN A 660 -7.83 -43.61 -51.86
N ASN A 661 -7.27 -44.79 -51.55
CA ASN A 661 -7.12 -45.93 -52.46
C ASN A 661 -6.24 -45.62 -53.71
N SER A 662 -5.46 -44.55 -53.67
CA SER A 662 -4.49 -44.17 -54.69
C SER A 662 -3.07 -44.47 -54.21
N HIS A 663 -2.22 -44.95 -55.12
CA HIS A 663 -0.81 -45.23 -54.86
C HIS A 663 0.09 -44.26 -55.61
N THR A 664 1.05 -43.65 -54.92
CA THR A 664 2.02 -42.73 -55.51
C THR A 664 3.44 -43.00 -55.02
N ASN A 665 4.42 -42.36 -55.65
CA ASN A 665 5.82 -42.31 -55.18
C ASN A 665 6.42 -43.67 -54.83
N ARG A 666 6.46 -44.58 -55.82
CA ARG A 666 7.11 -45.87 -55.67
C ARG A 666 8.61 -45.70 -55.41
N THR A 667 9.10 -46.29 -54.33
CA THR A 667 10.51 -46.27 -53.95
C THR A 667 11.03 -47.69 -53.73
N ASP A 668 12.28 -47.92 -54.11
CA ASP A 668 12.95 -49.19 -53.86
C ASP A 668 13.43 -49.23 -52.40
N GLY A 669 13.20 -50.35 -51.71
CA GLY A 669 13.36 -50.43 -50.26
C GLY A 669 12.10 -51.04 -49.63
N GLY A 670 12.18 -52.33 -49.29
CA GLY A 670 11.08 -53.07 -48.69
C GLY A 670 11.38 -53.51 -47.27
N ILE A 671 10.44 -54.24 -46.66
CA ILE A 671 10.59 -54.74 -45.29
C ILE A 671 10.93 -56.23 -45.26
N ALA A 672 11.64 -56.63 -44.21
CA ALA A 672 11.87 -58.01 -43.83
C ALA A 672 11.72 -58.14 -42.31
N LYS A 673 11.73 -59.36 -41.78
CA LYS A 673 11.78 -59.58 -40.33
C LYS A 673 13.00 -58.87 -39.73
N GLY A 674 12.77 -58.02 -38.74
CA GLY A 674 13.76 -57.18 -38.08
C GLY A 674 13.92 -55.79 -38.67
N ALA A 675 13.18 -55.43 -39.73
CA ALA A 675 13.19 -54.07 -40.27
C ALA A 675 12.53 -53.08 -39.30
N THR A 676 13.06 -51.86 -39.26
CA THR A 676 12.54 -50.73 -38.47
C THR A 676 11.88 -49.71 -39.38
N ILE A 677 10.64 -49.34 -39.09
CA ILE A 677 9.90 -48.31 -39.82
C ILE A 677 9.80 -47.07 -38.93
N GLY A 678 10.40 -45.96 -39.36
CA GLY A 678 10.29 -44.66 -38.71
C GLY A 678 9.15 -43.84 -39.34
N VAL A 679 8.39 -43.14 -38.50
CA VAL A 679 7.36 -42.18 -38.95
C VAL A 679 7.61 -40.85 -38.26
N LEU A 680 7.89 -39.82 -39.06
CA LEU A 680 8.08 -38.44 -38.61
C LEU A 680 6.90 -37.59 -39.06
N LEU A 681 6.25 -36.93 -38.10
CA LEU A 681 5.06 -36.12 -38.29
C LEU A 681 5.31 -34.70 -37.79
N ASP A 682 5.36 -33.73 -38.70
CA ASP A 682 5.59 -32.32 -38.38
C ASP A 682 4.36 -31.49 -38.72
N PHE A 683 3.62 -31.04 -37.69
CA PHE A 683 2.47 -30.14 -37.88
C PHE A 683 2.86 -28.68 -38.13
N THR A 684 4.11 -28.30 -37.87
CA THR A 684 4.63 -26.93 -38.08
C THR A 684 4.80 -26.66 -39.57
N CYS A 685 5.44 -27.59 -40.27
CA CYS A 685 5.61 -27.55 -41.71
C CYS A 685 4.50 -28.32 -42.46
N GLY A 686 3.68 -29.07 -41.73
CA GLY A 686 2.58 -29.86 -42.27
C GLY A 686 3.04 -31.10 -43.03
N LEU A 687 4.18 -31.69 -42.65
CA LEU A 687 4.88 -32.76 -43.38
C LEU A 687 4.74 -34.12 -42.70
N LEU A 688 4.76 -35.19 -43.51
CA LEU A 688 4.84 -36.59 -43.09
C LEU A 688 5.98 -37.29 -43.83
N ILE A 689 6.93 -37.87 -43.10
CA ILE A 689 8.10 -38.57 -43.64
C ILE A 689 8.13 -40.01 -43.12
N PHE A 690 8.48 -40.95 -44.01
CA PHE A 690 8.64 -42.36 -43.70
C PHE A 690 10.09 -42.80 -43.87
N LEU A 691 10.57 -43.62 -42.93
CA LEU A 691 11.89 -44.23 -42.98
C LEU A 691 11.80 -45.74 -42.90
N ILE A 692 12.69 -46.44 -43.60
CA ILE A 692 12.94 -47.87 -43.43
C ILE A 692 14.42 -48.03 -43.13
N ASN A 693 14.76 -48.55 -41.95
CA ASN A 693 16.13 -48.72 -41.47
C ASN A 693 16.97 -47.43 -41.63
N ASP A 694 16.43 -46.31 -41.14
CA ASP A 694 17.03 -44.96 -41.22
C ASP A 694 17.16 -44.37 -42.63
N GLU A 695 16.68 -45.04 -43.67
CA GLU A 695 16.63 -44.52 -45.04
C GLU A 695 15.23 -43.99 -45.38
N GLN A 696 15.16 -42.70 -45.74
CA GLN A 696 13.91 -42.06 -46.15
C GLN A 696 13.33 -42.71 -47.40
N GLN A 697 12.04 -43.01 -47.34
CA GLN A 697 11.28 -43.62 -48.43
C GLN A 697 10.47 -42.55 -49.17
N GLY A 698 10.90 -42.20 -50.39
CA GLY A 698 10.20 -41.22 -51.23
C GLY A 698 10.34 -39.76 -50.76
N PRO A 699 9.65 -38.81 -51.43
CA PRO A 699 9.58 -37.42 -50.99
C PRO A 699 8.65 -37.28 -49.77
N VAL A 700 8.33 -36.07 -49.35
CA VAL A 700 7.32 -35.85 -48.30
C VAL A 700 5.98 -36.46 -48.72
N ALA A 701 5.36 -37.25 -47.83
CA ALA A 701 4.16 -38.03 -48.12
C ALA A 701 2.85 -37.23 -48.02
N LEU A 702 2.86 -36.12 -47.28
CA LEU A 702 1.70 -35.25 -47.08
C LEU A 702 2.15 -33.82 -46.78
N GLU A 703 1.45 -32.84 -47.36
CA GLU A 703 1.57 -31.42 -47.07
C GLU A 703 0.21 -30.88 -46.59
N GLY A 704 0.19 -29.96 -45.62
CA GLY A 704 -1.05 -29.30 -45.17
C GLY A 704 -1.88 -30.10 -44.16
N LEU A 705 -1.23 -30.76 -43.20
CA LEU A 705 -1.88 -31.49 -42.11
C LEU A 705 -2.76 -30.60 -41.21
N GLU A 706 -4.08 -30.76 -41.29
CA GLU A 706 -5.04 -30.11 -40.38
C GLU A 706 -5.82 -31.11 -39.50
N GLY A 707 -5.84 -30.85 -38.20
CA GLY A 707 -6.61 -31.63 -37.22
C GLY A 707 -5.83 -32.77 -36.55
N PRO A 708 -6.50 -33.57 -35.70
CA PRO A 708 -5.85 -34.64 -34.94
C PRO A 708 -5.62 -35.90 -35.77
N TYR A 709 -4.39 -36.40 -35.72
CA TYR A 709 -3.94 -37.64 -36.33
C TYR A 709 -3.36 -38.58 -35.29
N TYR A 710 -3.72 -39.85 -35.41
CA TYR A 710 -3.20 -40.94 -34.59
C TYR A 710 -2.13 -41.70 -35.39
N PRO A 711 -1.03 -42.12 -34.76
CA PRO A 711 -0.17 -43.18 -35.28
C PRO A 711 -1.02 -44.38 -35.66
N ALA A 712 -0.80 -44.95 -36.83
CA ALA A 712 -1.65 -46.00 -37.36
C ALA A 712 -0.85 -47.06 -38.11
N ILE A 713 -1.34 -48.29 -38.06
CA ILE A 713 -0.84 -49.41 -38.83
C ILE A 713 -2.02 -50.27 -39.30
N SER A 714 -1.96 -50.80 -40.52
CA SER A 714 -2.80 -51.94 -40.91
C SER A 714 -1.97 -53.19 -41.11
N LEU A 715 -2.44 -54.29 -40.53
CA LEU A 715 -1.77 -55.58 -40.58
C LEU A 715 -2.76 -56.74 -40.56
N ASN A 716 -2.29 -57.93 -40.94
CA ASN A 716 -3.03 -59.20 -40.90
C ASN A 716 -2.25 -60.24 -40.08
N ARG A 717 -2.77 -61.47 -40.01
CA ARG A 717 -2.20 -62.57 -39.19
C ARG A 717 -0.74 -62.91 -39.47
N ASN A 718 -0.27 -62.68 -40.69
CA ASN A 718 1.10 -63.00 -41.08
C ASN A 718 2.11 -61.94 -40.63
N VAL A 719 1.64 -60.82 -40.07
CA VAL A 719 2.46 -59.69 -39.63
C VAL A 719 2.36 -59.51 -38.12
N GLN A 720 3.50 -59.24 -37.48
CA GLN A 720 3.54 -58.76 -36.10
C GLN A 720 4.53 -57.60 -36.02
N VAL A 721 4.14 -56.55 -35.32
CA VAL A 721 4.92 -55.33 -35.17
C VAL A 721 4.96 -54.90 -33.72
N THR A 722 6.11 -54.38 -33.29
CA THR A 722 6.32 -53.75 -31.99
C THR A 722 6.59 -52.26 -32.15
N LEU A 723 5.85 -51.44 -31.40
CA LEU A 723 5.93 -49.99 -31.39
C LEU A 723 6.99 -49.48 -30.40
N HIS A 724 7.76 -48.50 -30.82
CA HIS A 724 8.75 -47.78 -30.03
C HIS A 724 8.37 -46.29 -30.00
N THR A 725 8.11 -45.79 -28.80
CA THR A 725 7.75 -44.37 -28.55
C THR A 725 8.76 -43.77 -27.58
N GLY A 726 8.70 -42.46 -27.35
CA GLY A 726 9.73 -41.82 -26.52
C GLY A 726 11.08 -41.66 -27.21
N LEU A 727 11.11 -41.65 -28.56
CA LEU A 727 12.31 -41.40 -29.36
C LEU A 727 12.53 -39.92 -29.75
N PRO A 728 13.75 -39.38 -29.61
CA PRO A 728 14.07 -38.01 -30.03
C PRO A 728 13.89 -37.84 -31.55
N ILE A 729 13.86 -36.59 -32.01
CA ILE A 729 13.78 -36.32 -33.44
C ILE A 729 15.10 -36.77 -34.08
N PRO A 730 15.08 -37.52 -35.19
CA PRO A 730 16.32 -37.95 -35.84
C PRO A 730 17.19 -36.77 -36.28
N ASP A 731 18.51 -36.87 -36.07
CA ASP A 731 19.50 -35.82 -36.36
C ASP A 731 19.50 -35.33 -37.83
N PHE A 732 18.97 -36.12 -38.76
CA PHE A 732 18.88 -35.72 -40.18
C PHE A 732 17.80 -34.65 -40.43
N TYR A 733 16.89 -34.42 -39.48
CA TYR A 733 15.74 -33.53 -39.62
C TYR A 733 15.79 -32.39 -38.59
N THR A 734 15.98 -31.17 -39.08
CA THR A 734 15.90 -29.94 -38.26
C THR A 734 14.53 -29.28 -38.42
N PRO A 735 13.72 -29.14 -37.35
CA PRO A 735 12.43 -28.44 -37.44
C PRO A 735 12.59 -27.00 -37.93
N GLY A 736 11.93 -26.67 -39.05
CA GLY A 736 11.86 -25.29 -39.58
C GLY A 736 12.96 -24.85 -40.55
N GLU A 737 13.91 -25.72 -40.92
CA GLU A 737 14.80 -25.48 -42.08
C GLU A 737 14.19 -26.11 -43.34
N ALA A 738 13.93 -25.29 -44.37
CA ALA A 738 13.51 -25.79 -45.67
C ALA A 738 14.65 -26.59 -46.32
N ASP A 739 14.30 -27.75 -46.89
CA ASP A 739 15.24 -28.69 -47.53
C ASP A 739 16.16 -27.97 -48.54
N PRO A 740 17.50 -28.06 -48.42
CA PRO A 740 18.44 -27.46 -49.36
C PRO A 740 18.36 -28.02 -50.80
N ASN A 741 17.57 -29.08 -51.05
CA ASN A 741 17.43 -29.70 -52.37
C ASN A 741 16.21 -29.26 -53.21
N GLY A 742 15.48 -28.22 -52.80
CA GLY A 742 14.67 -27.43 -53.75
C GLY A 742 13.51 -28.19 -54.42
N SER A 743 12.73 -28.95 -53.65
CA SER A 743 11.31 -29.12 -53.95
C SER A 743 10.56 -27.96 -53.29
N GLU A 744 9.99 -27.08 -54.11
CA GLU A 744 9.23 -25.89 -53.69
C GLU A 744 8.05 -26.30 -52.79
N CYS A 745 7.97 -25.72 -51.58
CA CYS A 745 6.72 -25.60 -50.80
C CYS A 745 5.83 -24.48 -51.36
#